data_AF-A0A665TS41-F1
#
_entry.id   AF-A0A665TS41-F1
#
_cell.length_a   1.000
_cell.length_b   1.000
_cell.length_c   1.000
_cell.angle_alpha   90.00
_cell.angle_beta   90.00
_cell.angle_gamma   90.00
#
_symmetry.space_group_name_H-M   'P 1'
#
loop_
_entity.id
_entity.type
_entity.pdbx_description
1 polymer ?
#
loop_
_entity_poly.entity_id
_entity_poly.type
_entity_poly.pdbx_seq_one_letter_code
_entity_poly.pdbx_strand_id
1 'polypeptide(L)'
;QNAALQITPASVSSSSEPKPRCSAAGRAGQFGAASGLAGPFAVPVPLFSLQCPAAPVRPFTTQRVNRLTRGNMQANGAGQNRDSEVSCRNGAQNGESSSAGAAHSNGVVSVTNNGNTVSNNNNNNGVSGQPAANSSNGSSEGKKKKRLSQSEEDVIRLIGQHLHGLGLNQTVDLLMQESGCRLEHPSATKFRNHVMEGEWDKVQPTYLQCTSRMKFLLLQQKYLEYLEDGKVLEALQVLRAELTPLKFNTERIHILSGYLMCSHAEDLRVKAEWEGKGTASRTKLLDKLQTYLPPSVMLPPRRLQTLLKQAVELQRERCLYHNTKLDSGLDSVSLLLDHTCSRKQFPCYTQQILTEHCNEVWFCKFSHNGTKLATGSKDTTVIVWHVDMETQQLKLMRTLEGHAYGVSYLAWSPDDAYLIACGPDDCSELWLWNIQTGELRTKMSQSHEDSLTSVAWNPDGKRFVTGGQRGQFYQCDLDGNLLDSWEGVRVQCLWCLSDGRNVLASDTHQRIRGYSFEDLTDRNIVQEDHPIMSFTVSKNGRLALLNVATQGVHLWDLQDRVLVRKYQGVTQGFYTIHSCLGGHNEDFIASGSEDHKVYIWHRRSELPIAELTGHTRTVNCVSWNPVLPGLLASASDDGTVRIWGPAPFLDVQNAEGLNECCSMDS
;
A
#
# COMPACT_ATOMS: atom_id res chain seq x y z
N GLN A 1 -65.63 -9.64 -33.18
CA GLN A 1 -66.42 -9.80 -31.95
C GLN A 1 -65.85 -8.82 -30.93
N ASN A 2 -66.62 -7.79 -30.53
CA ASN A 2 -66.23 -6.88 -29.45
C ASN A 2 -67.20 -7.08 -28.29
N ALA A 3 -66.69 -7.25 -27.07
CA ALA A 3 -67.49 -7.26 -25.86
C ALA A 3 -66.63 -6.80 -24.67
N ALA A 4 -66.75 -5.53 -24.31
CA ALA A 4 -66.41 -5.07 -22.96
C ALA A 4 -67.70 -5.04 -22.13
N LEU A 5 -67.63 -5.49 -20.88
CA LEU A 5 -68.67 -5.38 -19.86
C LEU A 5 -68.03 -4.60 -18.70
N GLN A 6 -68.57 -3.49 -18.15
CA GLN A 6 -69.95 -3.16 -17.73
C GLN A 6 -70.44 -3.99 -16.53
N ILE A 7 -71.10 -3.44 -15.49
CA ILE A 7 -71.43 -2.04 -15.15
C ILE A 7 -71.61 -1.88 -13.61
N THR A 8 -71.81 -0.64 -13.12
CA THR A 8 -72.09 -0.23 -11.72
C THR A 8 -73.62 -0.25 -11.40
N PRO A 9 -74.28 0.58 -10.54
CA PRO A 9 -73.96 1.26 -9.26
C PRO A 9 -75.07 1.12 -8.14
N ALA A 10 -74.82 1.65 -6.92
CA ALA A 10 -75.82 2.13 -5.90
C ALA A 10 -75.05 2.81 -4.72
N SER A 11 -75.15 4.10 -4.32
CA SER A 11 -76.25 4.98 -3.85
C SER A 11 -76.55 4.87 -2.32
N VAL A 12 -76.73 5.92 -1.49
CA VAL A 12 -76.69 7.41 -1.65
C VAL A 12 -76.63 8.12 -0.25
N SER A 13 -76.41 9.46 -0.22
CA SER A 13 -76.60 10.47 0.89
C SER A 13 -75.35 10.97 1.63
N SER A 14 -75.21 12.24 2.07
CA SER A 14 -75.84 13.53 1.66
C SER A 14 -75.17 14.76 2.33
N SER A 15 -74.92 15.87 1.60
CA SER A 15 -74.79 17.31 2.01
C SER A 15 -73.90 17.74 3.22
N SER A 16 -73.19 18.89 3.25
CA SER A 16 -72.92 20.00 2.29
C SER A 16 -71.83 20.96 2.83
N GLU A 17 -71.01 21.58 1.96
CA GLU A 17 -70.09 22.71 2.24
C GLU A 17 -70.87 24.06 2.43
N PRO A 18 -70.35 25.18 3.02
CA PRO A 18 -69.22 25.95 2.44
C PRO A 18 -68.31 26.83 3.36
N LYS A 19 -66.98 26.76 3.13
CA LYS A 19 -65.98 27.85 2.84
C LYS A 19 -65.85 29.18 3.68
N PRO A 20 -64.73 29.95 3.53
CA PRO A 20 -64.11 30.71 4.64
C PRO A 20 -64.00 32.24 4.44
N ARG A 21 -63.32 32.96 5.36
CA ARG A 21 -62.61 34.22 5.07
C ARG A 21 -61.50 34.59 6.08
N CYS A 22 -60.62 35.51 5.68
CA CYS A 22 -59.50 36.04 6.46
C CYS A 22 -59.74 37.52 6.87
N SER A 23 -59.06 37.99 7.92
CA SER A 23 -58.67 39.41 8.13
C SER A 23 -57.58 39.51 9.21
N ALA A 24 -57.02 40.71 9.47
CA ALA A 24 -55.78 40.90 10.23
C ALA A 24 -55.69 42.25 11.00
N ALA A 25 -54.55 42.46 11.69
CA ALA A 25 -53.95 43.72 12.18
C ALA A 25 -54.30 44.28 13.59
N GLY A 26 -53.37 45.09 14.13
CA GLY A 26 -53.46 45.84 15.41
C GLY A 26 -52.87 45.09 16.64
N ARG A 27 -51.75 45.42 17.31
CA ARG A 27 -50.75 46.53 17.37
C ARG A 27 -50.88 47.52 18.56
N ALA A 28 -49.87 47.47 19.46
CA ALA A 28 -49.37 48.49 20.42
C ALA A 28 -50.11 48.78 21.76
N GLY A 29 -49.35 49.31 22.74
CA GLY A 29 -49.77 49.77 24.09
C GLY A 29 -49.43 48.78 25.23
N GLN A 30 -48.47 48.90 26.16
CA GLN A 30 -47.45 49.89 26.59
C GLN A 30 -47.70 50.52 27.99
N PHE A 31 -46.66 50.51 28.86
CA PHE A 31 -46.58 51.01 30.26
C PHE A 31 -47.44 50.26 31.32
N GLY A 32 -47.09 50.27 32.62
CA GLY A 32 -45.98 50.94 33.33
C GLY A 32 -45.73 50.40 34.75
N ALA A 33 -44.69 50.89 35.42
CA ALA A 33 -44.12 50.33 36.65
C ALA A 33 -44.76 50.78 37.98
N ALA A 34 -44.60 49.98 39.06
CA ALA A 34 -44.61 50.46 40.45
C ALA A 34 -43.90 49.50 41.44
N SER A 35 -43.15 50.11 42.38
CA SER A 35 -42.48 49.61 43.61
C SER A 35 -43.38 48.86 44.63
N GLY A 36 -42.85 48.11 45.61
CA GLY A 36 -41.45 47.80 45.97
C GLY A 36 -41.26 47.45 47.47
N LEU A 37 -40.00 47.47 47.94
CA LEU A 37 -39.53 47.42 49.35
C LEU A 37 -39.83 46.18 50.24
N ALA A 38 -38.82 45.30 50.41
CA ALA A 38 -38.30 44.89 51.72
C ALA A 38 -36.98 44.08 51.58
N GLY A 39 -36.12 44.17 52.59
CA GLY A 39 -34.92 43.34 52.83
C GLY A 39 -34.44 43.58 54.27
N PRO A 40 -33.20 43.21 54.66
CA PRO A 40 -32.22 42.37 53.98
C PRO A 40 -31.75 41.18 54.84
N PHE A 41 -31.02 40.22 54.25
CA PHE A 41 -29.97 39.48 54.97
C PHE A 41 -28.89 39.05 53.99
N ALA A 42 -27.63 39.32 54.33
CA ALA A 42 -26.47 38.97 53.53
C ALA A 42 -25.43 38.24 54.40
N VAL A 43 -24.99 37.06 53.95
CA VAL A 43 -23.84 36.34 54.47
C VAL A 43 -23.05 35.82 53.27
N PRO A 44 -21.78 36.23 53.08
CA PRO A 44 -20.98 35.76 51.95
C PRO A 44 -20.38 34.38 52.22
N VAL A 45 -20.43 33.49 51.23
CA VAL A 45 -19.64 32.25 51.19
C VAL A 45 -18.44 32.52 50.28
N PRO A 46 -17.20 32.24 50.70
CA PRO A 46 -16.00 32.71 49.99
C PRO A 46 -15.67 31.88 48.74
N LEU A 47 -15.09 32.53 47.73
CA LEU A 47 -14.28 31.84 46.74
C LEU A 47 -13.06 31.23 47.44
N PHE A 48 -12.92 29.90 47.36
CA PHE A 48 -11.63 29.25 47.60
C PHE A 48 -10.98 28.90 46.26
N SER A 49 -9.94 29.65 45.92
CA SER A 49 -8.99 29.27 44.87
C SER A 49 -8.19 28.05 45.32
N LEU A 50 -8.62 26.85 44.92
CA LEU A 50 -7.87 25.62 45.16
C LEU A 50 -6.63 25.57 44.26
N GLN A 51 -5.56 26.18 44.75
CA GLN A 51 -4.24 26.15 44.15
C GLN A 51 -3.64 24.76 44.35
N CYS A 52 -3.40 24.02 43.25
CA CYS A 52 -2.92 22.64 43.31
C CYS A 52 -1.56 22.56 44.04
N PRO A 53 -1.41 21.67 45.04
CA PRO A 53 -0.11 21.41 45.66
C PRO A 53 0.77 20.59 44.72
N ALA A 54 1.97 21.09 44.42
CA ALA A 54 2.97 20.31 43.72
C ALA A 54 3.47 19.15 44.62
N ALA A 55 3.19 17.91 44.24
CA ALA A 55 3.71 16.72 44.92
C ALA A 55 5.22 16.55 44.60
N PRO A 56 6.04 16.07 45.57
CA PRO A 56 7.47 16.35 45.55
C PRO A 56 8.33 15.34 44.78
N VAL A 57 9.19 15.85 43.90
CA VAL A 57 10.43 15.15 43.53
C VAL A 57 11.33 15.05 44.77
N ARG A 58 11.85 13.86 45.07
CA ARG A 58 12.98 13.68 46.00
C ARG A 58 14.22 13.21 45.24
N PRO A 59 15.38 13.88 45.38
CA PRO A 59 16.61 13.45 44.74
C PRO A 59 17.28 12.33 45.53
N PHE A 60 17.78 11.30 44.82
CA PHE A 60 18.80 10.41 45.37
C PHE A 60 20.17 11.07 45.26
N THR A 61 20.54 11.84 46.29
CA THR A 61 21.91 12.37 46.43
C THR A 61 22.88 11.27 46.84
N THR A 62 24.08 11.31 46.26
CA THR A 62 25.17 10.39 46.55
C THR A 62 25.72 10.58 47.97
N GLN A 63 25.83 9.49 48.74
CA GLN A 63 26.74 9.43 49.89
C GLN A 63 27.91 8.49 49.61
N ARG A 64 29.10 8.92 50.05
CA ARG A 64 30.40 8.34 49.71
C ARG A 64 31.19 8.16 51.00
N VAL A 65 31.17 6.96 51.59
CA VAL A 65 31.94 6.66 52.81
C VAL A 65 32.70 5.34 52.69
N ASN A 66 34.03 5.49 52.63
CA ASN A 66 35.13 4.60 53.04
C ASN A 66 35.21 3.11 52.61
N ARG A 67 36.40 2.78 52.09
CA ARG A 67 36.97 1.42 52.01
C ARG A 67 37.35 0.92 53.41
N LEU A 68 37.34 -0.41 53.63
CA LEU A 68 38.31 -1.21 54.40
C LEU A 68 38.03 -2.71 54.09
N THR A 69 38.69 -3.32 53.10
CA THR A 69 39.87 -4.23 53.21
C THR A 69 39.62 -5.70 53.59
N ARG A 70 40.10 -6.58 52.70
CA ARG A 70 40.56 -7.98 52.89
C ARG A 70 39.55 -9.10 53.23
N GLY A 71 39.53 -10.09 52.34
CA GLY A 71 39.08 -11.47 52.56
C GLY A 71 39.55 -12.36 51.40
N ASN A 72 40.62 -13.13 51.61
CA ASN A 72 41.21 -14.01 50.57
C ASN A 72 40.70 -15.45 50.70
N MET A 73 40.35 -16.07 49.56
CA MET A 73 40.51 -17.50 49.20
C MET A 73 39.88 -17.69 47.80
N GLN A 74 40.53 -18.09 46.71
CA GLN A 74 41.83 -18.76 46.42
C GLN A 74 41.82 -20.31 46.45
N ALA A 75 41.24 -20.92 45.42
CA ALA A 75 41.65 -22.18 44.76
C ALA A 75 41.02 -22.16 43.34
N ASN A 76 41.75 -22.23 42.22
CA ASN A 76 42.56 -23.34 41.65
C ASN A 76 41.73 -24.56 41.22
N GLY A 77 41.78 -25.02 39.95
CA GLY A 77 42.45 -24.48 38.75
C GLY A 77 42.72 -25.52 37.64
N ALA A 78 43.16 -25.05 36.46
CA ALA A 78 43.56 -25.83 35.25
C ALA A 78 42.45 -26.70 34.60
N GLY A 79 42.48 -27.06 33.30
CA GLY A 79 43.32 -26.74 32.12
C GLY A 79 42.56 -27.21 30.85
N GLN A 80 43.02 -27.15 29.60
CA GLN A 80 44.33 -26.85 29.00
C GLN A 80 44.17 -26.19 27.61
N ASN A 81 45.28 -25.72 27.03
CA ASN A 81 45.40 -25.05 25.73
C ASN A 81 44.87 -25.88 24.53
N ARG A 82 44.55 -25.19 23.43
CA ARG A 82 45.22 -25.43 22.14
C ARG A 82 45.17 -24.22 21.22
N ASP A 83 46.34 -23.84 20.70
CA ASP A 83 46.56 -22.69 19.84
C ASP A 83 46.32 -22.99 18.36
N SER A 84 46.00 -21.96 17.57
CA SER A 84 46.28 -21.87 16.13
C SER A 84 46.15 -20.41 15.66
N GLU A 85 47.29 -19.74 15.48
CA GLU A 85 47.36 -18.52 14.67
C GLU A 85 47.19 -18.89 13.16
N VAL A 86 47.01 -17.98 12.21
CA VAL A 86 48.08 -17.12 11.63
C VAL A 86 47.48 -15.81 11.04
N SER A 87 48.32 -14.77 11.01
CA SER A 87 48.08 -13.39 10.54
C SER A 87 47.97 -13.24 9.00
N CYS A 88 47.49 -12.12 8.42
CA CYS A 88 48.14 -10.81 8.22
C CYS A 88 47.09 -9.74 7.80
N ARG A 89 47.12 -8.46 8.23
CA ARG A 89 47.99 -7.32 7.77
C ARG A 89 47.94 -7.08 6.26
N ASN A 90 47.71 -5.88 5.68
CA ASN A 90 47.54 -4.47 6.11
C ASN A 90 46.51 -3.78 5.13
N GLY A 91 46.04 -2.52 5.24
CA GLY A 91 46.21 -1.41 6.20
C GLY A 91 46.12 -0.03 5.48
N ALA A 92 45.83 1.06 6.21
CA ALA A 92 45.74 2.47 5.75
C ALA A 92 44.52 2.80 4.82
N GLN A 93 43.95 4.02 4.77
CA GLN A 93 44.15 5.26 5.56
C GLN A 93 42.92 6.20 5.51
N ASN A 94 42.98 7.30 6.27
CA ASN A 94 42.11 8.50 6.35
C ASN A 94 41.57 9.01 4.98
N GLY A 95 40.47 9.78 4.87
CA GLY A 95 39.62 10.40 5.89
C GLY A 95 38.60 11.41 5.27
N GLU A 96 38.17 12.39 6.07
CA GLU A 96 37.41 13.63 5.77
C GLU A 96 37.52 14.25 4.34
N SER A 97 36.55 14.99 3.78
CA SER A 97 35.20 15.41 4.24
C SER A 97 34.36 16.07 3.12
N SER A 98 33.04 16.21 3.35
CA SER A 98 32.15 17.32 2.91
C SER A 98 31.93 17.70 1.41
N SER A 99 30.64 17.96 1.13
CA SER A 99 30.08 19.05 0.29
C SER A 99 29.64 18.81 -1.17
N ALA A 100 28.44 19.33 -1.44
CA ALA A 100 27.92 19.96 -2.67
C ALA A 100 28.29 19.38 -4.06
N GLY A 101 27.40 18.53 -4.59
CA GLY A 101 27.23 18.31 -6.04
C GLY A 101 25.95 18.97 -6.56
N ALA A 102 26.02 20.22 -7.01
CA ALA A 102 24.88 20.89 -7.64
C ALA A 102 24.65 20.38 -9.07
N ALA A 103 23.41 20.41 -9.54
CA ALA A 103 23.07 20.05 -10.92
C ALA A 103 23.50 21.13 -11.92
N HIS A 104 23.81 20.73 -13.15
CA HIS A 104 23.46 21.48 -14.37
C HIS A 104 23.40 20.54 -15.58
N SER A 105 22.82 21.03 -16.69
CA SER A 105 22.24 20.22 -17.76
C SER A 105 22.62 20.71 -19.17
N ASN A 106 22.56 19.77 -20.12
CA ASN A 106 22.47 19.95 -21.58
C ASN A 106 23.61 20.68 -22.32
N GLY A 107 24.04 20.11 -23.45
CA GLY A 107 25.07 20.70 -24.32
C GLY A 107 25.29 19.92 -25.63
N VAL A 108 24.45 20.18 -26.62
CA VAL A 108 24.71 19.88 -28.06
C VAL A 108 25.65 21.01 -28.55
N VAL A 109 26.56 20.92 -29.53
CA VAL A 109 26.51 20.34 -30.90
C VAL A 109 27.94 20.15 -31.47
N SER A 110 28.02 19.43 -32.60
CA SER A 110 28.86 19.72 -33.79
C SER A 110 30.16 18.95 -34.02
N VAL A 111 30.57 18.96 -35.29
CA VAL A 111 31.62 18.13 -35.91
C VAL A 111 32.64 19.06 -36.59
N THR A 112 33.92 18.72 -36.50
CA THR A 112 34.97 19.19 -37.41
C THR A 112 35.94 18.05 -37.74
N ASN A 113 36.73 18.22 -38.81
CA ASN A 113 37.39 17.13 -39.54
C ASN A 113 38.90 17.41 -39.74
N ASN A 114 39.64 16.44 -40.28
CA ASN A 114 41.09 16.44 -40.61
C ASN A 114 42.04 16.18 -39.42
N GLY A 115 43.20 15.50 -39.58
CA GLY A 115 43.68 14.70 -40.73
C GLY A 115 45.23 14.58 -40.79
N ASN A 116 45.75 13.41 -41.24
CA ASN A 116 47.18 13.11 -41.52
C ASN A 116 48.13 13.13 -40.29
N THR A 117 49.35 12.53 -40.19
CA THR A 117 50.26 11.64 -40.98
C THR A 117 51.42 11.21 -40.02
N VAL A 118 52.24 10.13 -40.14
CA VAL A 118 52.34 8.89 -40.98
C VAL A 118 53.44 7.95 -40.35
N SER A 119 53.67 6.74 -40.91
CA SER A 119 54.75 5.77 -40.59
C SER A 119 54.64 5.02 -39.24
N ASN A 120 55.29 3.87 -39.00
CA ASN A 120 56.41 3.19 -39.71
C ASN A 120 56.31 1.63 -39.74
N ASN A 121 57.20 0.95 -40.48
CA ASN A 121 57.21 -0.50 -40.78
C ASN A 121 57.87 -1.41 -39.72
N ASN A 122 57.52 -2.72 -39.68
CA ASN A 122 58.40 -3.83 -40.15
C ASN A 122 57.92 -5.27 -39.80
N ASN A 123 57.97 -6.18 -40.81
CA ASN A 123 58.40 -7.60 -40.80
C ASN A 123 57.66 -8.65 -39.88
N ASN A 124 57.63 -9.96 -40.17
CA ASN A 124 58.31 -10.75 -41.22
C ASN A 124 57.59 -12.06 -41.64
N ASN A 125 57.79 -12.49 -42.90
CA ASN A 125 57.81 -13.85 -43.49
C ASN A 125 56.69 -14.92 -43.27
N GLY A 126 56.27 -15.54 -44.39
CA GLY A 126 55.48 -16.79 -44.46
C GLY A 126 55.18 -17.24 -45.90
N VAL A 127 56.03 -18.10 -46.49
CA VAL A 127 55.99 -18.64 -47.88
C VAL A 127 55.16 -19.95 -47.90
N SER A 128 54.39 -20.40 -48.92
CA SER A 128 54.58 -20.47 -50.39
C SER A 128 53.28 -20.67 -51.21
N GLY A 129 53.28 -20.36 -52.52
CA GLY A 129 52.37 -21.01 -53.50
C GLY A 129 51.86 -20.13 -54.67
N GLN A 130 52.14 -20.51 -55.92
CA GLN A 130 51.63 -19.93 -57.18
C GLN A 130 51.06 -21.05 -58.08
N PRO A 131 50.37 -20.80 -59.22
CA PRO A 131 50.27 -19.55 -60.00
C PRO A 131 48.83 -19.05 -60.25
N ALA A 132 48.70 -18.00 -61.08
CA ALA A 132 47.46 -17.27 -61.34
C ALA A 132 46.65 -17.79 -62.56
N ALA A 133 45.36 -17.46 -62.57
CA ALA A 133 44.53 -17.38 -63.77
C ALA A 133 43.67 -16.11 -63.70
N ASN A 134 43.70 -15.28 -64.76
CA ASN A 134 42.89 -14.07 -64.84
C ASN A 134 41.44 -14.38 -65.21
N SER A 135 40.49 -13.78 -64.50
CA SER A 135 39.18 -13.42 -65.05
C SER A 135 38.78 -12.02 -64.55
N SER A 136 38.01 -11.29 -65.36
CA SER A 136 37.90 -9.83 -65.27
C SER A 136 36.58 -9.35 -64.66
N ASN A 137 36.65 -8.15 -64.08
CA ASN A 137 35.55 -7.20 -63.81
C ASN A 137 34.38 -7.68 -62.93
N GLY A 138 34.18 -6.98 -61.80
CA GLY A 138 33.07 -7.21 -60.88
C GLY A 138 32.93 -6.13 -59.82
N SER A 139 33.16 -4.86 -60.19
CA SER A 139 33.09 -3.73 -59.27
C SER A 139 31.65 -3.46 -58.81
N SER A 140 31.27 -4.05 -57.68
CA SER A 140 30.14 -3.58 -56.87
C SER A 140 30.69 -3.04 -55.54
N GLU A 141 30.38 -1.78 -55.24
CA GLU A 141 30.81 -1.16 -53.99
C GLU A 141 30.07 -1.79 -52.82
N GLY A 142 30.74 -2.73 -52.15
CA GLY A 142 30.29 -3.27 -50.88
C GLY A 142 30.27 -2.19 -49.81
N LYS A 143 29.18 -1.40 -49.76
CA LYS A 143 28.86 -0.48 -48.66
C LYS A 143 29.04 -1.24 -47.35
N LYS A 144 30.14 -0.96 -46.64
CA LYS A 144 30.50 -1.65 -45.40
C LYS A 144 29.36 -1.43 -44.40
N LYS A 145 28.48 -2.44 -44.24
CA LYS A 145 27.35 -2.35 -43.31
C LYS A 145 27.91 -1.99 -41.94
N LYS A 146 27.44 -0.87 -41.39
CA LYS A 146 27.83 -0.39 -40.07
C LYS A 146 27.43 -1.49 -39.09
N ARG A 147 28.42 -2.13 -38.46
CA ARG A 147 28.17 -3.28 -37.57
C ARG A 147 27.43 -2.78 -36.34
N LEU A 148 26.15 -3.08 -36.27
CA LEU A 148 25.28 -2.70 -35.16
C LEU A 148 25.77 -3.36 -33.86
N SER A 149 25.53 -2.68 -32.74
CA SER A 149 25.63 -3.30 -31.42
C SER A 149 24.45 -4.23 -31.18
N GLN A 150 24.63 -5.23 -30.30
CA GLN A 150 23.56 -6.14 -29.89
C GLN A 150 22.30 -5.37 -29.39
N SER A 151 22.52 -4.27 -28.68
CA SER A 151 21.47 -3.34 -28.23
C SER A 151 20.70 -2.69 -29.38
N GLU A 152 21.37 -2.26 -30.45
CA GLU A 152 20.69 -1.69 -31.62
C GLU A 152 19.90 -2.77 -32.39
N GLU A 153 20.48 -3.97 -32.56
CA GLU A 153 19.79 -5.10 -33.20
C GLU A 153 18.53 -5.51 -32.41
N ASP A 154 18.62 -5.64 -31.08
CA ASP A 154 17.46 -6.01 -30.25
C ASP A 154 16.41 -4.90 -30.18
N VAL A 155 16.78 -3.61 -30.18
CA VAL A 155 15.82 -2.49 -30.30
C VAL A 155 15.11 -2.53 -31.65
N ILE A 156 15.82 -2.76 -32.76
CA ILE A 156 15.21 -2.87 -34.10
C ILE A 156 14.25 -4.07 -34.17
N ARG A 157 14.61 -5.21 -33.56
CA ARG A 157 13.72 -6.39 -33.48
C ARG A 157 12.48 -6.12 -32.61
N LEU A 158 12.61 -5.40 -31.50
CA LEU A 158 11.47 -5.00 -30.65
C LEU A 158 10.51 -4.03 -31.36
N ILE A 159 11.05 -3.03 -32.07
CA ILE A 159 10.26 -2.10 -32.89
C ILE A 159 9.56 -2.88 -34.02
N GLY A 160 10.29 -3.75 -34.72
CA GLY A 160 9.73 -4.62 -35.76
C GLY A 160 8.58 -5.51 -35.25
N GLN A 161 8.72 -6.09 -34.05
CA GLN A 161 7.64 -6.87 -33.44
C GLN A 161 6.39 -6.02 -33.15
N HIS A 162 6.58 -4.79 -32.68
CA HIS A 162 5.47 -3.89 -32.38
C HIS A 162 4.75 -3.42 -33.66
N LEU A 163 5.49 -2.98 -34.67
CA LEU A 163 4.95 -2.58 -35.97
C LEU A 163 4.21 -3.73 -36.68
N HIS A 164 4.75 -4.95 -36.61
CA HIS A 164 4.09 -6.17 -37.11
C HIS A 164 2.79 -6.46 -36.34
N GLY A 165 2.78 -6.24 -35.03
CA GLY A 165 1.57 -6.32 -34.19
C GLY A 165 0.51 -5.26 -34.50
N LEU A 166 0.90 -4.12 -35.09
CA LEU A 166 0.01 -3.08 -35.62
C LEU A 166 -0.40 -3.33 -37.09
N GLY A 167 0.08 -4.42 -37.71
CA GLY A 167 -0.19 -4.76 -39.11
C GLY A 167 0.64 -4.00 -40.15
N LEU A 168 1.65 -3.22 -39.74
CA LEU A 168 2.50 -2.39 -40.60
C LEU A 168 3.61 -3.20 -41.31
N ASN A 169 3.22 -4.34 -41.89
CA ASN A 169 4.12 -5.40 -42.35
C ASN A 169 5.14 -4.89 -43.39
N GLN A 170 4.69 -4.10 -44.37
CA GLN A 170 5.56 -3.51 -45.41
C GLN A 170 6.68 -2.63 -44.81
N THR A 171 6.39 -1.91 -43.73
CA THR A 171 7.38 -1.09 -43.01
C THR A 171 8.38 -1.96 -42.26
N VAL A 172 7.95 -3.11 -41.72
CA VAL A 172 8.82 -4.08 -41.05
C VAL A 172 9.77 -4.75 -42.05
N ASP A 173 9.27 -5.18 -43.21
CA ASP A 173 10.09 -5.82 -44.25
C ASP A 173 11.20 -4.87 -44.75
N LEU A 174 10.85 -3.60 -45.01
CA LEU A 174 11.83 -2.55 -45.36
C LEU A 174 12.84 -2.30 -44.23
N LEU A 175 12.38 -2.13 -42.98
CA LEU A 175 13.25 -1.92 -41.82
C LEU A 175 14.26 -3.05 -41.61
N MET A 176 13.83 -4.30 -41.80
CA MET A 176 14.69 -5.49 -41.70
C MET A 176 15.68 -5.57 -42.88
N GLN A 177 15.26 -5.20 -44.10
CA GLN A 177 16.13 -5.16 -45.28
C GLN A 177 17.24 -4.10 -45.14
N GLU A 178 16.90 -2.88 -44.70
CA GLU A 178 17.84 -1.77 -44.53
C GLU A 178 18.83 -2.04 -43.40
N SER A 179 18.34 -2.35 -42.20
CA SER A 179 19.18 -2.68 -41.04
C SER A 179 20.01 -3.96 -41.26
N GLY A 180 19.49 -4.92 -42.04
CA GLY A 180 20.02 -6.28 -42.12
C GLY A 180 19.66 -7.17 -40.93
N CYS A 181 18.85 -6.67 -39.99
CA CYS A 181 18.35 -7.46 -38.86
C CYS A 181 17.38 -8.56 -39.32
N ARG A 182 17.11 -9.52 -38.45
CA ARG A 182 16.04 -10.52 -38.63
C ARG A 182 15.15 -10.53 -37.40
N LEU A 183 13.84 -10.38 -37.61
CA LEU A 183 12.85 -10.41 -36.53
C LEU A 183 12.85 -11.77 -35.81
N GLU A 184 12.74 -12.84 -36.59
CA GLU A 184 12.70 -14.24 -36.16
C GLU A 184 13.79 -15.07 -36.86
N HIS A 185 14.15 -16.21 -36.29
CA HIS A 185 14.94 -17.23 -37.00
C HIS A 185 14.07 -17.91 -38.08
N PRO A 186 14.58 -18.23 -39.29
CA PRO A 186 13.75 -18.82 -40.36
C PRO A 186 13.02 -20.12 -39.98
N SER A 187 13.57 -20.92 -39.06
CA SER A 187 12.89 -22.10 -38.51
C SER A 187 11.70 -21.74 -37.62
N ALA A 188 11.77 -20.62 -36.90
CA ALA A 188 10.69 -20.12 -36.05
C ALA A 188 9.54 -19.56 -36.89
N THR A 189 9.83 -18.84 -37.98
CA THR A 189 8.80 -18.36 -38.91
C THR A 189 8.08 -19.53 -39.60
N LYS A 190 8.81 -20.57 -40.02
CA LYS A 190 8.19 -21.81 -40.53
C LYS A 190 7.30 -22.50 -39.48
N PHE A 191 7.79 -22.63 -38.24
CA PHE A 191 7.02 -23.18 -37.12
C PHE A 191 5.74 -22.37 -36.85
N ARG A 192 5.84 -21.04 -36.82
CA ARG A 192 4.72 -20.11 -36.66
C ARG A 192 3.69 -20.26 -37.77
N ASN A 193 4.11 -20.36 -39.03
CA ASN A 193 3.19 -20.56 -40.16
C ASN A 193 2.44 -21.89 -40.04
N HIS A 194 3.14 -23.02 -39.84
CA HIS A 194 2.48 -24.32 -39.68
C HIS A 194 1.48 -24.35 -38.50
N VAL A 195 1.78 -23.66 -37.38
CA VAL A 195 0.87 -23.54 -36.22
C VAL A 195 -0.35 -22.66 -36.52
N MET A 196 -0.20 -21.58 -37.30
CA MET A 196 -1.31 -20.72 -37.70
C MET A 196 -2.21 -21.37 -38.77
N GLU A 197 -1.61 -22.09 -39.71
CA GLU A 197 -2.29 -22.87 -40.76
C GLU A 197 -2.96 -24.13 -40.18
N GLY A 198 -2.41 -24.70 -39.11
CA GLY A 198 -2.93 -25.89 -38.42
C GLY A 198 -2.37 -27.21 -38.96
N GLU A 199 -1.19 -27.17 -39.60
CA GLU A 199 -0.52 -28.34 -40.16
C GLU A 199 0.24 -29.11 -39.07
N TRP A 200 -0.49 -29.56 -38.04
CA TRP A 200 0.05 -30.09 -36.77
C TRP A 200 1.11 -31.19 -36.96
N ASP A 201 1.00 -32.03 -37.98
CA ASP A 201 1.95 -33.12 -38.23
C ASP A 201 3.28 -32.65 -38.87
N LYS A 202 3.32 -31.43 -39.45
CA LYS A 202 4.55 -30.73 -39.86
C LYS A 202 5.18 -29.91 -38.73
N VAL A 203 4.48 -29.71 -37.60
CA VAL A 203 4.99 -29.06 -36.39
C VAL A 203 5.87 -30.03 -35.57
N GLN A 204 6.83 -30.69 -36.24
CA GLN A 204 7.78 -31.58 -35.56
C GLN A 204 8.87 -30.78 -34.81
N PRO A 205 9.31 -31.26 -33.62
CA PRO A 205 10.23 -30.54 -32.74
C PRO A 205 11.71 -30.59 -33.18
N THR A 206 12.03 -31.05 -34.39
CA THR A 206 13.40 -31.42 -34.79
C THR A 206 14.41 -30.27 -34.82
N TYR A 207 13.94 -29.01 -34.85
CA TYR A 207 14.78 -27.80 -34.97
C TYR A 207 14.65 -26.79 -33.82
N LEU A 208 13.77 -27.04 -32.85
CA LEU A 208 13.62 -26.22 -31.64
C LEU A 208 13.59 -27.18 -30.45
N GLN A 209 14.30 -26.89 -29.36
CA GLN A 209 14.33 -27.75 -28.17
C GLN A 209 13.00 -27.68 -27.39
N CYS A 210 11.94 -28.23 -27.99
CA CYS A 210 10.59 -28.21 -27.45
C CYS A 210 10.51 -29.00 -26.14
N THR A 211 10.39 -28.28 -25.03
CA THR A 211 10.12 -28.88 -23.72
C THR A 211 8.83 -29.70 -23.76
N SER A 212 8.71 -30.70 -22.87
CA SER A 212 7.50 -31.53 -22.74
C SER A 212 6.22 -30.68 -22.56
N ARG A 213 6.36 -29.52 -21.93
CA ARG A 213 5.30 -28.51 -21.72
C ARG A 213 4.85 -27.82 -23.02
N MET A 214 5.77 -27.49 -23.92
CA MET A 214 5.42 -26.99 -25.27
C MET A 214 4.73 -28.07 -26.10
N LYS A 215 5.25 -29.30 -26.09
CA LYS A 215 4.64 -30.41 -26.83
C LYS A 215 3.23 -30.72 -26.31
N PHE A 216 3.01 -30.68 -25.00
CA PHE A 216 1.68 -30.81 -24.38
C PHE A 216 0.70 -29.75 -24.91
N LEU A 217 1.10 -28.46 -24.94
CA LEU A 217 0.24 -27.37 -25.42
C LEU A 217 -0.14 -27.51 -26.91
N LEU A 218 0.81 -27.89 -27.76
CA LEU A 218 0.56 -28.15 -29.18
C LEU A 218 -0.45 -29.31 -29.37
N LEU A 219 -0.24 -30.42 -28.67
CA LEU A 219 -1.13 -31.58 -28.76
C LEU A 219 -2.50 -31.33 -28.14
N GLN A 220 -2.59 -30.47 -27.11
CA GLN A 220 -3.87 -30.04 -26.55
C GLN A 220 -4.71 -29.27 -27.58
N GLN A 221 -4.11 -28.37 -28.38
CA GLN A 221 -4.84 -27.70 -29.47
C GLN A 221 -5.20 -28.68 -30.60
N LYS A 222 -4.27 -29.55 -31.03
CA LYS A 222 -4.54 -30.62 -32.02
C LYS A 222 -5.76 -31.47 -31.62
N TYR A 223 -5.83 -31.84 -30.33
CA TYR A 223 -6.94 -32.58 -29.74
C TYR A 223 -8.27 -31.80 -29.78
N LEU A 224 -8.29 -30.53 -29.35
CA LEU A 224 -9.50 -29.70 -29.35
C LEU A 224 -10.02 -29.44 -30.77
N GLU A 225 -9.13 -29.16 -31.73
CA GLU A 225 -9.51 -28.97 -33.14
C GLU A 225 -10.06 -30.25 -33.79
N TYR A 226 -9.56 -31.44 -33.42
CA TYR A 226 -10.14 -32.71 -33.87
C TYR A 226 -11.51 -33.01 -33.21
N LEU A 227 -11.72 -32.67 -31.94
CA LEU A 227 -13.03 -32.81 -31.32
C LEU A 227 -14.08 -31.91 -31.98
N GLU A 228 -13.73 -30.67 -32.32
CA GLU A 228 -14.63 -29.74 -33.02
C GLU A 228 -14.90 -30.16 -34.48
N ASP A 229 -13.90 -30.75 -35.16
CA ASP A 229 -14.06 -31.38 -36.48
C ASP A 229 -14.87 -32.71 -36.44
N GLY A 230 -15.34 -33.17 -35.27
CA GLY A 230 -16.07 -34.43 -35.09
C GLY A 230 -15.19 -35.69 -35.21
N LYS A 231 -13.86 -35.54 -35.24
CA LYS A 231 -12.86 -36.61 -35.43
C LYS A 231 -12.50 -37.28 -34.12
N VAL A 232 -13.49 -37.94 -33.52
CA VAL A 232 -13.40 -38.54 -32.18
C VAL A 232 -12.33 -39.64 -32.10
N LEU A 233 -12.12 -40.43 -33.16
CA LEU A 233 -11.12 -41.49 -33.18
C LEU A 233 -9.69 -40.92 -33.20
N GLU A 234 -9.43 -39.93 -34.04
CA GLU A 234 -8.15 -39.25 -34.15
C GLU A 234 -7.85 -38.43 -32.87
N ALA A 235 -8.84 -37.76 -32.29
CA ALA A 235 -8.71 -37.10 -30.99
C ALA A 235 -8.35 -38.10 -29.87
N LEU A 236 -9.04 -39.25 -29.81
CA LEU A 236 -8.75 -40.30 -28.84
C LEU A 236 -7.36 -40.94 -29.06
N GLN A 237 -6.90 -41.03 -30.31
CA GLN A 237 -5.54 -41.45 -30.64
C GLN A 237 -4.51 -40.43 -30.13
N VAL A 238 -4.69 -39.13 -30.38
CA VAL A 238 -3.80 -38.07 -29.84
C VAL A 238 -3.76 -38.12 -28.30
N LEU A 239 -4.91 -38.30 -27.64
CA LEU A 239 -4.98 -38.38 -26.17
C LEU A 239 -4.23 -39.60 -25.61
N ARG A 240 -4.42 -40.79 -26.20
CA ARG A 240 -3.82 -42.04 -25.71
C ARG A 240 -2.36 -42.22 -26.12
N ALA A 241 -2.00 -41.88 -27.36
CA ALA A 241 -0.69 -42.19 -27.95
C ALA A 241 0.30 -41.01 -27.94
N GLU A 242 -0.18 -39.76 -27.88
CA GLU A 242 0.70 -38.58 -27.91
C GLU A 242 0.73 -37.79 -26.58
N LEU A 243 -0.43 -37.60 -25.92
CA LEU A 243 -0.54 -36.85 -24.66
C LEU A 243 -0.20 -37.68 -23.42
N THR A 244 -0.89 -38.81 -23.21
CA THR A 244 -0.68 -39.68 -22.01
C THR A 244 0.80 -40.08 -21.79
N PRO A 245 1.60 -40.43 -22.81
CA PRO A 245 3.01 -40.80 -22.60
C PRO A 245 3.91 -39.66 -22.11
N LEU A 246 3.50 -38.39 -22.22
CA LEU A 246 4.27 -37.25 -21.71
C LEU A 246 4.28 -37.15 -20.18
N LYS A 247 3.32 -37.82 -19.49
CA LYS A 247 3.14 -37.78 -18.02
C LYS A 247 3.10 -36.38 -17.41
N PHE A 248 2.77 -35.36 -18.20
CA PHE A 248 2.77 -33.96 -17.81
C PHE A 248 1.34 -33.49 -17.54
N ASN A 249 1.07 -33.01 -16.32
CA ASN A 249 -0.25 -32.57 -15.84
C ASN A 249 -1.37 -33.61 -16.09
N THR A 250 -1.35 -34.69 -15.30
CA THR A 250 -2.35 -35.76 -15.33
C THR A 250 -3.77 -35.27 -15.07
N GLU A 251 -3.96 -34.33 -14.13
CA GLU A 251 -5.26 -33.72 -13.83
C GLU A 251 -5.89 -33.09 -15.09
N ARG A 252 -5.12 -32.32 -15.87
CA ARG A 252 -5.63 -31.73 -17.11
C ARG A 252 -5.92 -32.78 -18.17
N ILE A 253 -5.21 -33.92 -18.21
CA ILE A 253 -5.53 -35.06 -19.08
C ILE A 253 -6.87 -35.69 -18.69
N HIS A 254 -7.15 -35.86 -17.39
CA HIS A 254 -8.46 -36.33 -16.93
C HIS A 254 -9.58 -35.38 -17.35
N ILE A 255 -9.41 -34.06 -17.17
CA ILE A 255 -10.37 -33.05 -17.64
C ILE A 255 -10.55 -33.11 -19.17
N LEU A 256 -9.47 -33.22 -19.95
CA LEU A 256 -9.52 -33.35 -21.41
C LEU A 256 -10.30 -34.60 -21.85
N SER A 257 -10.19 -35.71 -21.12
CA SER A 257 -10.96 -36.93 -21.41
C SER A 257 -12.47 -36.74 -21.20
N GLY A 258 -12.88 -35.88 -20.26
CA GLY A 258 -14.29 -35.52 -20.06
C GLY A 258 -14.92 -34.77 -21.23
N TYR A 259 -14.11 -34.10 -22.07
CA TYR A 259 -14.60 -33.39 -23.26
C TYR A 259 -15.07 -34.32 -24.39
N LEU A 260 -14.72 -35.62 -24.36
CA LEU A 260 -15.27 -36.63 -25.28
C LEU A 260 -16.78 -36.86 -25.07
N MET A 261 -17.34 -36.39 -23.96
CA MET A 261 -18.78 -36.49 -23.63
C MET A 261 -19.58 -35.26 -24.08
N CYS A 262 -18.99 -34.34 -24.85
CA CYS A 262 -19.69 -33.21 -25.45
C CYS A 262 -20.33 -33.64 -26.78
N SER A 263 -21.63 -33.40 -26.96
CA SER A 263 -22.35 -33.78 -28.18
C SER A 263 -22.32 -32.69 -29.26
N HIS A 264 -22.07 -31.43 -28.88
CA HIS A 264 -22.01 -30.29 -29.80
C HIS A 264 -20.71 -29.48 -29.62
N ALA A 265 -20.27 -28.81 -30.69
CA ALA A 265 -19.10 -27.93 -30.67
C ALA A 265 -19.24 -26.76 -29.67
N GLU A 266 -20.46 -26.22 -29.52
CA GLU A 266 -20.77 -25.17 -28.54
C GLU A 266 -20.48 -25.63 -27.10
N ASP A 267 -20.90 -26.85 -26.73
CA ASP A 267 -20.63 -27.42 -25.40
C ASP A 267 -19.12 -27.55 -25.14
N LEU A 268 -18.35 -27.90 -26.16
CA LEU A 268 -16.89 -28.01 -26.08
C LEU A 268 -16.25 -26.65 -25.84
N ARG A 269 -16.63 -25.62 -26.60
CA ARG A 269 -16.13 -24.24 -26.44
C ARG A 269 -16.38 -23.72 -25.03
N VAL A 270 -17.59 -23.90 -24.51
CA VAL A 270 -17.99 -23.48 -23.16
C VAL A 270 -17.22 -24.27 -22.08
N LYS A 271 -17.19 -25.60 -22.13
CA LYS A 271 -16.52 -26.45 -21.11
C LYS A 271 -14.98 -26.38 -21.16
N ALA A 272 -14.40 -25.90 -22.26
CA ALA A 272 -12.96 -25.75 -22.42
C ALA A 272 -12.44 -24.31 -22.29
N GLU A 273 -13.34 -23.32 -22.11
CA GLU A 273 -13.04 -21.88 -22.16
C GLU A 273 -12.24 -21.50 -23.42
N TRP A 274 -12.68 -22.03 -24.58
CA TRP A 274 -11.91 -22.05 -25.82
C TRP A 274 -12.75 -21.51 -26.99
N GLU A 275 -12.19 -20.54 -27.72
CA GLU A 275 -12.87 -19.76 -28.77
C GLU A 275 -13.11 -20.52 -30.09
N GLY A 276 -12.99 -21.85 -30.09
CA GLY A 276 -13.05 -22.67 -31.29
C GLY A 276 -11.76 -22.65 -32.12
N LYS A 277 -11.76 -23.46 -33.16
CA LYS A 277 -10.74 -23.58 -34.21
C LYS A 277 -10.69 -22.32 -35.05
N GLY A 278 -9.63 -21.53 -34.88
CA GLY A 278 -9.48 -20.28 -35.62
C GLY A 278 -8.18 -19.54 -35.30
N THR A 279 -7.99 -18.38 -35.94
CA THR A 279 -6.81 -17.54 -35.74
C THR A 279 -6.68 -17.04 -34.31
N ALA A 280 -7.78 -16.78 -33.59
CA ALA A 280 -7.76 -16.34 -32.19
C ALA A 280 -7.13 -17.39 -31.24
N SER A 281 -7.65 -18.62 -31.24
CA SER A 281 -7.13 -19.69 -30.37
C SER A 281 -5.69 -20.09 -30.74
N ARG A 282 -5.36 -20.14 -32.04
CA ARG A 282 -4.00 -20.39 -32.54
C ARG A 282 -3.02 -19.25 -32.18
N THR A 283 -3.46 -17.99 -32.18
CA THR A 283 -2.63 -16.86 -31.70
C THR A 283 -2.42 -16.93 -30.19
N LYS A 284 -3.46 -17.27 -29.40
CA LYS A 284 -3.33 -17.49 -27.94
C LYS A 284 -2.43 -18.68 -27.59
N LEU A 285 -2.43 -19.73 -28.41
CA LEU A 285 -1.46 -20.82 -28.31
C LEU A 285 -0.05 -20.33 -28.65
N LEU A 286 0.11 -19.57 -29.73
CA LEU A 286 1.41 -19.02 -30.14
C LEU A 286 1.99 -18.14 -29.03
N ASP A 287 1.25 -17.17 -28.49
CA ASP A 287 1.64 -16.34 -27.34
C ASP A 287 2.14 -17.20 -26.17
N LYS A 288 1.42 -18.28 -25.83
CA LYS A 288 1.83 -19.24 -24.79
C LYS A 288 3.07 -20.05 -25.15
N LEU A 289 3.37 -20.28 -26.43
CA LEU A 289 4.59 -20.96 -26.88
C LEU A 289 5.79 -20.01 -26.95
N GLN A 290 5.56 -18.72 -27.28
CA GLN A 290 6.62 -17.69 -27.34
C GLN A 290 7.33 -17.50 -25.99
N THR A 291 6.65 -17.72 -24.85
CA THR A 291 7.25 -17.57 -23.51
C THR A 291 8.18 -18.72 -23.08
N TYR A 292 8.14 -19.87 -23.76
CA TYR A 292 9.07 -20.99 -23.50
C TYR A 292 10.25 -21.04 -24.48
N LEU A 293 10.30 -20.15 -25.47
CA LEU A 293 11.32 -20.14 -26.52
C LEU A 293 12.43 -19.12 -26.25
N PRO A 294 13.69 -19.40 -26.64
CA PRO A 294 14.78 -18.44 -26.49
C PRO A 294 14.53 -17.16 -27.31
N PRO A 295 14.74 -15.95 -26.74
CA PRO A 295 14.58 -14.66 -27.45
C PRO A 295 15.42 -14.50 -28.72
N SER A 296 16.50 -15.27 -28.86
CA SER A 296 17.34 -15.38 -30.05
C SER A 296 16.68 -16.12 -31.21
N VAL A 297 15.69 -16.98 -30.93
CA VAL A 297 14.95 -17.78 -31.93
C VAL A 297 13.66 -17.06 -32.33
N MET A 298 12.91 -16.57 -31.35
CA MET A 298 11.69 -15.77 -31.52
C MET A 298 11.50 -14.88 -30.29
N LEU A 299 11.09 -13.62 -30.46
CA LEU A 299 10.86 -12.73 -29.32
C LEU A 299 9.65 -13.17 -28.48
N PRO A 300 9.69 -13.00 -27.14
CA PRO A 300 8.50 -13.15 -26.28
C PRO A 300 7.36 -12.21 -26.72
N PRO A 301 6.10 -12.54 -26.43
CA PRO A 301 4.96 -11.85 -27.04
C PRO A 301 4.86 -10.42 -26.49
N ARG A 302 4.71 -9.45 -27.40
CA ARG A 302 4.57 -8.01 -27.07
C ARG A 302 5.69 -7.47 -26.17
N ARG A 303 6.94 -7.95 -26.32
CA ARG A 303 8.03 -7.67 -25.37
C ARG A 303 8.34 -6.18 -25.18
N LEU A 304 8.18 -5.35 -26.21
CA LEU A 304 8.31 -3.89 -26.10
C LEU A 304 7.27 -3.31 -25.12
N GLN A 305 6.02 -3.75 -25.20
CA GLN A 305 4.94 -3.34 -24.29
C GLN A 305 5.26 -3.77 -22.84
N THR A 306 5.84 -4.95 -22.65
CA THR A 306 6.29 -5.41 -21.32
C THR A 306 7.43 -4.54 -20.77
N LEU A 307 8.42 -4.17 -21.60
CA LEU A 307 9.53 -3.31 -21.19
C LEU A 307 9.03 -1.89 -20.82
N LEU A 308 8.08 -1.35 -21.58
CA LEU A 308 7.45 -0.06 -21.29
C LEU A 308 6.66 -0.11 -19.96
N LYS A 309 5.96 -1.22 -19.67
CA LYS A 309 5.29 -1.40 -18.35
C LYS A 309 6.31 -1.41 -17.22
N GLN A 310 7.39 -2.20 -17.35
CA GLN A 310 8.46 -2.26 -16.37
C GLN A 310 9.15 -0.89 -16.15
N ALA A 311 9.28 -0.07 -17.20
CA ALA A 311 9.79 1.29 -17.09
C ALA A 311 8.81 2.23 -16.35
N VAL A 312 7.52 2.19 -16.69
CA VAL A 312 6.47 3.00 -16.02
C VAL A 312 6.31 2.59 -14.55
N GLU A 313 6.39 1.29 -14.23
CA GLU A 313 6.39 0.77 -12.86
C GLU A 313 7.58 1.32 -12.06
N LEU A 314 8.80 1.27 -12.60
CA LEU A 314 10.00 1.84 -11.98
C LEU A 314 9.95 3.37 -11.83
N GLN A 315 9.30 4.09 -12.75
CA GLN A 315 9.09 5.54 -12.61
C GLN A 315 8.02 5.87 -11.55
N ARG A 316 6.90 5.14 -11.53
CA ARG A 316 5.87 5.25 -10.49
C ARG A 316 6.44 5.01 -9.10
N GLU A 317 7.30 4.00 -8.94
CA GLU A 317 8.03 3.77 -7.69
C GLU A 317 8.96 4.94 -7.32
N ARG A 318 9.74 5.46 -8.27
CA ARG A 318 10.70 6.55 -8.00
C ARG A 318 10.03 7.90 -7.71
N CYS A 319 8.74 8.05 -8.04
CA CYS A 319 8.00 9.29 -7.86
C CYS A 319 7.58 9.53 -6.39
N LEU A 320 8.23 10.52 -5.75
CA LEU A 320 8.08 10.87 -4.33
C LEU A 320 6.66 11.14 -3.83
N TYR A 321 5.73 11.54 -4.71
CA TYR A 321 4.35 11.89 -4.35
C TYR A 321 3.30 11.00 -5.07
N HIS A 322 3.70 9.84 -5.62
CA HIS A 322 2.75 8.99 -6.34
C HIS A 322 1.78 8.30 -5.36
N ASN A 323 0.53 8.75 -5.37
CA ASN A 323 -0.47 8.40 -4.36
C ASN A 323 -1.87 8.22 -4.97
N THR A 324 -1.95 7.64 -6.17
CA THR A 324 -3.19 7.51 -6.94
C THR A 324 -3.41 6.10 -7.46
N LYS A 325 -4.68 5.65 -7.44
CA LYS A 325 -5.14 4.43 -8.12
C LYS A 325 -5.24 4.69 -9.63
N LEU A 326 -4.08 4.84 -10.30
CA LEU A 326 -4.00 4.86 -11.76
C LEU A 326 -3.86 3.43 -12.30
N ASP A 327 -4.70 3.04 -13.25
CA ASP A 327 -4.68 1.73 -13.90
C ASP A 327 -3.27 1.30 -14.33
N SER A 328 -3.02 -0.01 -14.31
CA SER A 328 -1.76 -0.62 -14.81
C SER A 328 -1.70 -0.71 -16.35
N GLY A 329 -2.57 0.03 -17.04
CA GLY A 329 -2.51 0.31 -18.47
C GLY A 329 -1.48 1.40 -18.78
N LEU A 330 -0.76 1.23 -19.88
CA LEU A 330 0.22 2.23 -20.34
C LEU A 330 -0.45 3.55 -20.71
N ASP A 331 -1.70 3.49 -21.12
CA ASP A 331 -2.53 4.61 -21.61
C ASP A 331 -2.85 5.65 -20.52
N SER A 332 -2.55 5.32 -19.25
CA SER A 332 -2.70 6.21 -18.09
C SER A 332 -1.48 7.10 -17.80
N VAL A 333 -0.37 6.91 -18.52
CA VAL A 333 0.92 7.62 -18.30
C VAL A 333 1.52 8.03 -19.64
N SER A 334 2.09 9.23 -19.72
CA SER A 334 2.83 9.63 -20.93
C SER A 334 4.10 8.77 -21.09
N LEU A 335 4.23 8.08 -22.21
CA LEU A 335 5.47 7.36 -22.56
C LEU A 335 6.55 8.28 -23.16
N LEU A 336 6.26 9.59 -23.28
CA LEU A 336 7.14 10.60 -23.85
C LEU A 336 7.83 11.48 -22.78
N LEU A 337 7.38 11.41 -21.53
CA LEU A 337 7.86 12.23 -20.41
C LEU A 337 7.84 11.39 -19.13
N ASP A 338 8.90 11.49 -18.31
CA ASP A 338 9.02 10.70 -17.08
C ASP A 338 7.88 11.01 -16.08
N HIS A 339 7.25 9.97 -15.56
CA HIS A 339 6.12 10.08 -14.64
C HIS A 339 6.50 10.79 -13.34
N THR A 340 5.89 11.95 -13.11
CA THR A 340 6.09 12.78 -11.91
C THR A 340 4.74 13.31 -11.39
N CYS A 341 4.44 13.05 -10.12
CA CYS A 341 3.27 13.59 -9.43
C CYS A 341 3.63 14.89 -8.70
N SER A 342 2.73 15.87 -8.73
CA SER A 342 2.97 17.17 -8.09
C SER A 342 2.68 17.12 -6.58
N ARG A 343 3.47 17.86 -5.77
CA ARG A 343 3.18 18.02 -4.33
C ARG A 343 1.79 18.64 -4.08
N LYS A 344 1.24 19.39 -5.04
CA LYS A 344 -0.14 19.92 -4.99
C LYS A 344 -1.22 18.82 -5.00
N GLN A 345 -0.94 17.62 -5.47
CA GLN A 345 -1.87 16.48 -5.46
C GLN A 345 -1.71 15.57 -4.23
N PHE A 346 -0.79 15.90 -3.32
CA PHE A 346 -0.48 15.12 -2.13
C PHE A 346 -1.13 15.76 -0.89
N PRO A 347 -1.53 15.00 0.16
CA PRO A 347 -2.08 15.53 1.40
C PRO A 347 -1.06 16.39 2.17
N CYS A 348 -0.94 17.67 1.78
CA CYS A 348 -0.07 18.67 2.38
C CYS A 348 -0.84 19.87 2.96
N TYR A 349 -2.10 20.04 2.62
CA TYR A 349 -2.86 21.26 2.87
C TYR A 349 -4.04 20.96 3.80
N THR A 350 -4.22 21.75 4.87
CA THR A 350 -5.42 21.62 5.70
C THR A 350 -6.64 21.99 4.86
N GLN A 351 -7.51 21.02 4.61
CA GLN A 351 -8.79 21.19 3.92
C GLN A 351 -9.90 21.57 4.91
N GLN A 352 -9.85 21.02 6.12
CA GLN A 352 -10.85 21.26 7.16
C GLN A 352 -10.18 21.22 8.55
N ILE A 353 -10.70 22.04 9.47
CA ILE A 353 -10.37 21.99 10.90
C ILE A 353 -11.67 21.66 11.62
N LEU A 354 -11.66 20.62 12.43
CA LEU A 354 -12.80 20.17 13.24
C LEU A 354 -12.57 20.63 14.68
N THR A 355 -13.55 21.35 15.25
CA THR A 355 -13.42 22.06 16.55
C THR A 355 -14.58 21.76 17.49
N GLU A 356 -15.28 20.64 17.29
CA GLU A 356 -16.45 20.25 18.10
C GLU A 356 -16.06 19.56 19.43
N HIS A 357 -14.78 19.20 19.59
CA HIS A 357 -14.25 18.72 20.87
C HIS A 357 -13.90 19.91 21.78
N CYS A 358 -14.18 19.76 23.07
CA CYS A 358 -14.02 20.82 24.08
C CYS A 358 -12.68 20.74 24.83
N ASN A 359 -11.83 19.75 24.51
CA ASN A 359 -10.58 19.46 25.21
C ASN A 359 -9.61 18.68 24.29
N GLU A 360 -8.41 18.38 24.79
CA GLU A 360 -7.35 17.62 24.11
C GLU A 360 -7.87 16.38 23.36
N VAL A 361 -7.60 16.28 22.05
CA VAL A 361 -7.97 15.11 21.25
C VAL A 361 -6.76 14.17 21.14
N TRP A 362 -6.87 13.03 21.81
CA TRP A 362 -5.76 12.08 21.95
C TRP A 362 -5.69 11.08 20.78
N PHE A 363 -6.82 10.74 20.15
CA PHE A 363 -6.85 9.69 19.14
C PHE A 363 -7.80 9.96 17.97
N CYS A 364 -7.44 9.51 16.77
CA CYS A 364 -8.34 9.47 15.62
C CYS A 364 -8.10 8.23 14.73
N LYS A 365 -9.17 7.67 14.15
CA LYS A 365 -9.05 6.51 13.24
C LYS A 365 -10.14 6.51 12.18
N PHE A 366 -9.75 6.42 10.90
CA PHE A 366 -10.69 6.14 9.82
C PHE A 366 -11.21 4.70 9.91
N SER A 367 -12.46 4.49 9.47
CA SER A 367 -13.04 3.17 9.24
C SER A 367 -12.36 2.45 8.07
N HIS A 368 -12.42 1.11 8.02
CA HIS A 368 -11.76 0.30 6.99
C HIS A 368 -12.31 0.59 5.58
N ASN A 369 -13.59 0.92 5.48
CA ASN A 369 -14.25 1.38 4.26
C ASN A 369 -14.02 2.88 3.94
N GLY A 370 -13.31 3.63 4.79
CA GLY A 370 -12.98 5.04 4.60
C GLY A 370 -14.15 6.04 4.69
N THR A 371 -15.39 5.59 4.93
CA THR A 371 -16.60 6.45 4.94
C THR A 371 -16.86 7.15 6.28
N LYS A 372 -16.10 6.80 7.33
CA LYS A 372 -16.24 7.35 8.69
C LYS A 372 -14.86 7.67 9.28
N LEU A 373 -14.80 8.68 10.14
CA LEU A 373 -13.68 8.95 11.06
C LEU A 373 -14.25 8.89 12.48
N ALA A 374 -13.53 8.28 13.42
CA ALA A 374 -13.81 8.42 14.85
C ALA A 374 -12.69 9.19 15.55
N THR A 375 -13.03 10.06 16.49
CA THR A 375 -12.10 10.90 17.26
C THR A 375 -12.40 10.79 18.75
N GLY A 376 -11.38 10.57 19.57
CA GLY A 376 -11.48 10.34 21.02
C GLY A 376 -10.74 11.43 21.79
N SER A 377 -11.41 11.97 22.82
CA SER A 377 -11.00 13.19 23.50
C SER A 377 -11.02 13.07 25.02
N LYS A 378 -10.25 13.95 25.66
CA LYS A 378 -10.23 14.20 27.10
C LYS A 378 -11.54 14.78 27.65
N ASP A 379 -12.43 15.27 26.78
CA ASP A 379 -13.79 15.71 27.13
C ASP A 379 -14.79 14.56 27.40
N THR A 380 -14.31 13.31 27.39
CA THR A 380 -15.06 12.05 27.59
C THR A 380 -16.06 11.70 26.48
N THR A 381 -16.05 12.44 25.36
CA THR A 381 -16.83 12.10 24.17
C THR A 381 -16.00 11.32 23.14
N VAL A 382 -16.69 10.51 22.33
CA VAL A 382 -16.17 10.02 21.04
C VAL A 382 -17.04 10.61 19.95
N ILE A 383 -16.46 11.44 19.09
CA ILE A 383 -17.18 11.98 17.94
C ILE A 383 -16.95 11.08 16.73
N VAL A 384 -18.03 10.72 16.05
CA VAL A 384 -18.01 9.99 14.79
C VAL A 384 -18.47 10.92 13.67
N TRP A 385 -17.61 11.04 12.67
CA TRP A 385 -17.77 11.88 11.49
C TRP A 385 -18.09 11.01 10.28
N HIS A 386 -18.95 11.49 9.39
CA HIS A 386 -19.11 10.91 8.06
C HIS A 386 -18.18 11.62 7.08
N VAL A 387 -17.43 10.82 6.30
CA VAL A 387 -16.59 11.28 5.19
C VAL A 387 -17.41 11.29 3.91
N ASP A 388 -17.60 12.47 3.35
CA ASP A 388 -18.21 12.65 2.03
C ASP A 388 -17.20 12.27 0.94
N MET A 389 -17.48 11.20 0.20
CA MET A 389 -16.50 10.60 -0.72
C MET A 389 -16.27 11.43 -2.00
N GLU A 390 -17.18 12.36 -2.32
CA GLU A 390 -17.07 13.24 -3.49
C GLU A 390 -16.39 14.56 -3.13
N THR A 391 -16.85 15.23 -2.06
CA THR A 391 -16.31 16.53 -1.63
C THR A 391 -15.08 16.41 -0.72
N GLN A 392 -14.78 15.21 -0.20
CA GLN A 392 -13.70 14.90 0.74
C GLN A 392 -13.79 15.67 2.08
N GLN A 393 -14.95 16.27 2.37
CA GLN A 393 -15.25 16.95 3.62
C GLN A 393 -15.81 15.99 4.67
N LEU A 394 -15.57 16.28 5.94
CA LEU A 394 -16.15 15.56 7.07
C LEU A 394 -17.32 16.33 7.67
N LYS A 395 -18.38 15.60 8.01
CA LYS A 395 -19.60 16.13 8.64
C LYS A 395 -19.83 15.39 9.95
N LEU A 396 -20.18 16.12 11.01
CA LEU A 396 -20.58 15.53 12.30
C LEU A 396 -21.75 14.55 12.07
N MET A 397 -21.60 13.29 12.49
CA MET A 397 -22.61 12.25 12.29
C MET A 397 -23.22 11.76 13.61
N ARG A 398 -22.41 11.62 14.67
CA ARG A 398 -22.84 11.26 16.04
C ARG A 398 -21.80 11.69 17.06
N THR A 399 -22.25 12.06 18.25
CA THR A 399 -21.42 12.13 19.47
C THR A 399 -21.82 10.96 20.36
N LEU A 400 -20.84 10.24 20.91
CA LEU A 400 -21.04 9.12 21.82
C LEU A 400 -20.56 9.57 23.21
N GLU A 401 -21.50 9.71 24.13
CA GLU A 401 -21.31 10.37 25.44
C GLU A 401 -21.48 9.37 26.59
N GLY A 402 -21.05 9.76 27.79
CA GLY A 402 -21.28 9.00 29.03
C GLY A 402 -20.07 8.23 29.55
N HIS A 403 -18.94 8.21 28.82
CA HIS A 403 -17.69 7.67 29.35
C HIS A 403 -17.28 8.41 30.63
N ALA A 404 -16.86 7.67 31.67
CA ALA A 404 -16.46 8.26 32.96
C ALA A 404 -15.07 8.94 32.92
N TYR A 405 -14.27 8.64 31.89
CA TYR A 405 -12.92 9.17 31.66
C TYR A 405 -12.77 9.59 30.20
N GLY A 406 -11.72 10.36 29.91
CA GLY A 406 -11.32 10.69 28.53
C GLY A 406 -10.99 9.43 27.72
N VAL A 407 -11.15 9.50 26.39
CA VAL A 407 -10.92 8.35 25.50
C VAL A 407 -9.55 8.44 24.83
N SER A 408 -8.67 7.49 25.15
CA SER A 408 -7.26 7.44 24.76
C SER A 408 -7.02 6.71 23.45
N TYR A 409 -7.86 5.74 23.11
CA TYR A 409 -7.64 4.82 21.99
C TYR A 409 -8.97 4.30 21.44
N LEU A 410 -9.03 4.09 20.11
CA LEU A 410 -10.22 3.67 19.38
C LEU A 410 -9.92 2.54 18.39
N ALA A 411 -10.80 1.55 18.30
CA ALA A 411 -10.69 0.49 17.29
C ALA A 411 -12.05 0.16 16.63
N TRP A 412 -12.11 0.38 15.31
CA TRP A 412 -13.20 -0.07 14.44
C TRP A 412 -13.21 -1.60 14.32
N SER A 413 -14.39 -2.22 14.29
CA SER A 413 -14.53 -3.62 13.89
C SER A 413 -14.19 -3.82 12.41
N PRO A 414 -13.83 -5.04 11.96
CA PRO A 414 -13.47 -5.31 10.56
C PRO A 414 -14.58 -5.01 9.54
N ASP A 415 -15.84 -4.93 9.98
CA ASP A 415 -17.03 -4.60 9.19
C ASP A 415 -17.49 -3.13 9.34
N ASP A 416 -16.78 -2.32 10.13
CA ASP A 416 -17.11 -0.93 10.49
C ASP A 416 -18.52 -0.72 11.11
N ALA A 417 -19.14 -1.77 11.63
CA ALA A 417 -20.43 -1.73 12.32
C ALA A 417 -20.30 -1.31 13.79
N TYR A 418 -19.18 -1.66 14.43
CA TYR A 418 -18.89 -1.39 15.84
C TYR A 418 -17.62 -0.56 16.02
N LEU A 419 -17.55 0.12 17.15
CA LEU A 419 -16.38 0.88 17.59
C LEU A 419 -16.14 0.58 19.07
N ILE A 420 -14.90 0.24 19.41
CA ILE A 420 -14.45 0.13 20.80
C ILE A 420 -13.74 1.44 21.19
N ALA A 421 -14.07 1.96 22.36
CA ALA A 421 -13.38 3.04 23.04
C ALA A 421 -12.69 2.55 24.33
N CYS A 422 -11.45 2.98 24.52
CA CYS A 422 -10.59 2.68 25.67
C CYS A 422 -10.17 3.97 26.39
N GLY A 423 -9.92 3.89 27.69
CA GLY A 423 -9.51 5.04 28.51
C GLY A 423 -8.00 5.11 28.79
N PRO A 424 -7.52 6.12 29.52
CA PRO A 424 -6.13 6.20 29.99
C PRO A 424 -5.82 5.13 31.07
N ASP A 425 -4.58 5.08 31.56
CA ASP A 425 -4.08 4.07 32.52
C ASP A 425 -4.88 3.92 33.84
N ASP A 426 -5.73 4.89 34.18
CA ASP A 426 -6.60 4.86 35.36
C ASP A 426 -8.05 4.38 35.04
N CYS A 427 -8.33 4.01 33.79
CA CYS A 427 -9.63 3.50 33.35
C CYS A 427 -9.64 1.96 33.24
N SER A 428 -10.43 1.32 34.12
CA SER A 428 -10.69 -0.13 34.12
C SER A 428 -11.85 -0.54 33.20
N GLU A 429 -12.35 0.37 32.37
CA GLU A 429 -13.57 0.19 31.57
C GLU A 429 -13.33 0.37 30.07
N LEU A 430 -13.96 -0.50 29.28
CA LEU A 430 -13.93 -0.51 27.82
C LEU A 430 -15.37 -0.50 27.27
N TRP A 431 -15.63 0.32 26.26
CA TRP A 431 -16.99 0.64 25.80
C TRP A 431 -17.17 0.23 24.33
N LEU A 432 -18.13 -0.66 24.05
CA LEU A 432 -18.44 -1.16 22.71
C LEU A 432 -19.75 -0.54 22.19
N TRP A 433 -19.60 0.33 21.19
CA TRP A 433 -20.69 1.09 20.58
C TRP A 433 -21.15 0.45 19.26
N ASN A 434 -22.46 0.35 19.07
CA ASN A 434 -23.05 0.09 17.74
C ASN A 434 -23.07 1.41 16.96
N ILE A 435 -22.26 1.53 15.90
CA ILE A 435 -22.15 2.78 15.16
C ILE A 435 -23.38 3.05 14.30
N GLN A 436 -24.16 2.05 13.92
CA GLN A 436 -25.35 2.26 13.09
C GLN A 436 -26.53 2.84 13.90
N THR A 437 -26.75 2.37 15.13
CA THR A 437 -27.81 2.94 16.00
C THR A 437 -27.31 4.11 16.87
N GLY A 438 -26.01 4.13 17.20
CA GLY A 438 -25.44 5.06 18.18
C GLY A 438 -25.56 4.60 19.62
N GLU A 439 -26.07 3.39 19.86
CA GLU A 439 -26.29 2.84 21.21
C GLU A 439 -25.04 2.13 21.74
N LEU A 440 -24.85 2.20 23.06
CA LEU A 440 -23.89 1.37 23.77
C LEU A 440 -24.42 -0.07 23.78
N ARG A 441 -23.70 -1.01 23.14
CA ARG A 441 -24.04 -2.43 23.18
C ARG A 441 -23.59 -3.06 24.49
N THR A 442 -22.32 -2.84 24.83
CA THR A 442 -21.64 -3.55 25.92
C THR A 442 -20.67 -2.61 26.61
N LYS A 443 -20.61 -2.69 27.94
CA LYS A 443 -19.56 -2.10 28.77
C LYS A 443 -18.82 -3.24 29.47
N MET A 444 -17.51 -3.30 29.27
CA MET A 444 -16.66 -4.39 29.75
C MET A 444 -15.65 -3.87 30.79
N SER A 445 -15.53 -4.57 31.92
CA SER A 445 -14.58 -4.30 32.99
C SER A 445 -14.40 -5.60 33.80
N GLN A 446 -13.17 -5.94 34.20
CA GLN A 446 -12.86 -7.21 34.87
C GLN A 446 -12.43 -6.99 36.33
N SER A 447 -11.43 -6.14 36.58
CA SER A 447 -11.08 -5.63 37.91
C SER A 447 -10.91 -4.11 37.89
N HIS A 448 -11.23 -3.46 39.01
CA HIS A 448 -10.98 -2.03 39.19
C HIS A 448 -9.48 -1.66 39.29
N GLU A 449 -8.60 -2.64 39.45
CA GLU A 449 -7.14 -2.46 39.44
C GLU A 449 -6.51 -2.63 38.03
N ASP A 450 -7.28 -3.12 37.05
CA ASP A 450 -6.84 -3.25 35.66
C ASP A 450 -6.89 -1.90 34.92
N SER A 451 -6.05 -1.74 33.89
CA SER A 451 -6.13 -0.63 32.96
C SER A 451 -6.43 -1.15 31.55
N LEU A 452 -7.51 -0.68 30.92
CA LEU A 452 -7.90 -1.10 29.57
C LEU A 452 -7.61 0.03 28.59
N THR A 453 -6.34 0.10 28.16
CA THR A 453 -5.80 1.22 27.38
C THR A 453 -5.59 0.90 25.90
N SER A 454 -5.46 -0.38 25.55
CA SER A 454 -5.36 -0.83 24.16
C SER A 454 -6.33 -1.96 23.85
N VAL A 455 -6.69 -2.07 22.57
CA VAL A 455 -7.56 -3.12 22.04
C VAL A 455 -7.22 -3.42 20.57
N ALA A 456 -7.35 -4.68 20.19
CA ALA A 456 -7.31 -5.13 18.81
C ALA A 456 -8.50 -6.06 18.51
N TRP A 457 -9.09 -5.89 17.34
CA TRP A 457 -10.16 -6.76 16.85
C TRP A 457 -9.58 -8.00 16.17
N ASN A 458 -10.15 -9.18 16.44
CA ASN A 458 -9.86 -10.34 15.59
C ASN A 458 -10.48 -10.13 14.20
N PRO A 459 -9.86 -10.66 13.12
CA PRO A 459 -10.41 -10.60 11.76
C PRO A 459 -11.79 -11.25 11.59
N ASP A 460 -12.26 -12.03 12.57
CA ASP A 460 -13.59 -12.66 12.56
C ASP A 460 -14.74 -11.69 12.90
N GLY A 461 -14.44 -10.50 13.44
CA GLY A 461 -15.41 -9.50 13.89
C GLY A 461 -16.26 -9.91 15.09
N LYS A 462 -15.96 -11.05 15.74
CA LYS A 462 -16.74 -11.61 16.86
C LYS A 462 -15.99 -11.58 18.19
N ARG A 463 -14.66 -11.47 18.14
CA ARG A 463 -13.80 -11.35 19.31
C ARG A 463 -12.92 -10.11 19.21
N PHE A 464 -12.56 -9.58 20.37
CA PHE A 464 -11.50 -8.59 20.49
C PHE A 464 -10.60 -8.96 21.67
N VAL A 465 -9.41 -8.34 21.69
CA VAL A 465 -8.36 -8.63 22.66
C VAL A 465 -7.83 -7.31 23.20
N THR A 466 -7.72 -7.19 24.52
CA THR A 466 -7.53 -5.91 25.23
C THR A 466 -6.67 -6.06 26.49
N GLY A 467 -6.07 -4.96 26.94
CA GLY A 467 -5.27 -4.88 28.16
C GLY A 467 -4.59 -3.52 28.28
N GLY A 468 -3.65 -3.41 29.21
CA GLY A 468 -2.86 -2.20 29.42
C GLY A 468 -1.65 -2.43 30.34
N GLN A 469 -1.17 -1.35 30.96
CA GLN A 469 0.02 -1.37 31.83
C GLN A 469 -0.23 -1.98 33.22
N ARG A 470 -1.50 -2.04 33.65
CA ARG A 470 -2.00 -2.61 34.90
C ARG A 470 -3.02 -3.70 34.56
N GLY A 471 -3.08 -4.75 35.38
CA GLY A 471 -3.96 -5.90 35.15
C GLY A 471 -3.38 -6.94 34.21
N GLN A 472 -4.27 -7.77 33.66
CA GLN A 472 -3.95 -8.88 32.75
C GLN A 472 -4.27 -8.54 31.28
N PHE A 473 -3.97 -9.49 30.38
CA PHE A 473 -4.26 -9.38 28.94
C PHE A 473 -5.41 -10.33 28.56
N TYR A 474 -6.52 -9.80 28.06
CA TYR A 474 -7.82 -10.49 27.95
C TYR A 474 -8.28 -10.68 26.50
N GLN A 475 -8.87 -11.83 26.17
CA GLN A 475 -9.67 -12.06 24.96
C GLN A 475 -11.15 -12.18 25.32
N CYS A 476 -12.01 -11.38 24.68
CA CYS A 476 -13.43 -11.27 25.00
C CYS A 476 -14.33 -11.36 23.74
N ASP A 477 -15.61 -11.65 23.95
CA ASP A 477 -16.63 -11.58 22.90
C ASP A 477 -17.36 -10.22 22.83
N LEU A 478 -18.20 -10.05 21.81
CA LEU A 478 -19.03 -8.86 21.60
C LEU A 478 -20.02 -8.54 22.74
N ASP A 479 -20.35 -9.52 23.58
CA ASP A 479 -21.30 -9.37 24.68
C ASP A 479 -20.58 -9.12 26.03
N GLY A 480 -19.24 -9.02 25.98
CA GLY A 480 -18.38 -8.65 27.10
C GLY A 480 -17.92 -9.82 27.96
N ASN A 481 -18.21 -11.06 27.55
CA ASN A 481 -17.76 -12.24 28.28
C ASN A 481 -16.27 -12.47 28.04
N LEU A 482 -15.54 -12.73 29.13
CA LEU A 482 -14.16 -13.18 29.05
C LEU A 482 -14.11 -14.61 28.48
N LEU A 483 -13.29 -14.81 27.44
CA LEU A 483 -13.08 -16.11 26.81
C LEU A 483 -11.78 -16.76 27.30
N ASP A 484 -10.70 -15.99 27.38
CA ASP A 484 -9.37 -16.44 27.78
C ASP A 484 -8.47 -15.26 28.22
N SER A 485 -7.40 -15.51 28.99
CA SER A 485 -6.54 -14.45 29.53
C SER A 485 -5.09 -14.88 29.82
N TRP A 486 -4.14 -13.98 29.58
CA TRP A 486 -2.73 -14.14 29.97
C TRP A 486 -2.40 -13.33 31.22
N GLU A 487 -1.97 -14.00 32.29
CA GLU A 487 -1.59 -13.36 33.55
C GLU A 487 -0.18 -12.76 33.51
N GLY A 488 0.01 -11.61 34.18
CA GLY A 488 1.29 -10.92 34.33
C GLY A 488 1.78 -10.16 33.09
N VAL A 489 1.07 -10.27 31.96
CA VAL A 489 1.44 -9.65 30.68
C VAL A 489 0.94 -8.20 30.62
N ARG A 490 1.86 -7.25 30.81
CA ARG A 490 1.59 -5.81 30.72
C ARG A 490 1.84 -5.32 29.30
N VAL A 491 0.84 -4.68 28.69
CA VAL A 491 0.84 -4.30 27.27
C VAL A 491 0.68 -2.78 27.10
N GLN A 492 1.38 -2.20 26.14
CA GLN A 492 1.20 -0.79 25.74
C GLN A 492 0.30 -0.67 24.50
N CYS A 493 0.46 -1.58 23.54
CA CYS A 493 -0.28 -1.56 22.28
C CYS A 493 -0.51 -3.00 21.79
N LEU A 494 -1.61 -3.21 21.06
CA LEU A 494 -2.11 -4.52 20.63
C LEU A 494 -2.45 -4.54 19.14
N TRP A 495 -2.20 -5.68 18.49
CA TRP A 495 -2.57 -5.91 17.10
C TRP A 495 -2.83 -7.40 16.79
N CYS A 496 -4.05 -7.76 16.39
CA CYS A 496 -4.36 -9.11 15.91
C CYS A 496 -3.90 -9.29 14.45
N LEU A 497 -3.18 -10.37 14.15
CA LEU A 497 -2.77 -10.67 12.78
C LEU A 497 -3.96 -11.21 11.96
N SER A 498 -3.83 -11.10 10.64
CA SER A 498 -4.84 -11.56 9.66
C SER A 498 -5.05 -13.08 9.64
N ASP A 499 -4.25 -13.85 10.37
CA ASP A 499 -4.49 -15.28 10.62
C ASP A 499 -5.58 -15.55 11.67
N GLY A 500 -5.96 -14.54 12.46
CA GLY A 500 -6.97 -14.63 13.52
C GLY A 500 -6.57 -15.46 14.75
N ARG A 501 -5.31 -15.91 14.83
CA ARG A 501 -4.78 -16.76 15.90
C ARG A 501 -3.73 -16.04 16.74
N ASN A 502 -2.87 -15.28 16.07
CA ASN A 502 -1.75 -14.60 16.67
C ASN A 502 -2.09 -13.14 16.98
N VAL A 503 -1.91 -12.74 18.23
CA VAL A 503 -1.99 -11.34 18.67
C VAL A 503 -0.61 -10.84 19.02
N LEU A 504 -0.19 -9.74 18.42
CA LEU A 504 1.02 -9.02 18.78
C LEU A 504 0.71 -8.06 19.92
N ALA A 505 1.58 -8.02 20.92
CA ALA A 505 1.55 -7.02 21.97
C ALA A 505 2.94 -6.41 22.18
N SER A 506 3.01 -5.09 22.35
CA SER A 506 4.22 -4.42 22.83
C SER A 506 4.24 -4.46 24.36
N ASP A 507 5.29 -5.04 24.90
CA ASP A 507 5.52 -5.25 26.32
C ASP A 507 6.41 -4.12 26.89
N THR A 508 6.13 -3.74 28.14
CA THR A 508 6.99 -2.92 29.02
C THR A 508 8.49 -3.25 28.93
N HIS A 509 8.85 -4.50 28.64
CA HIS A 509 10.22 -4.96 28.37
C HIS A 509 10.76 -4.63 26.95
N GLN A 510 10.35 -3.50 26.37
CA GLN A 510 10.91 -2.90 25.14
C GLN A 510 10.84 -3.82 23.90
N ARG A 511 9.80 -4.66 23.82
CA ARG A 511 9.73 -5.78 22.86
C ARG A 511 8.32 -6.00 22.33
N ILE A 512 8.21 -6.65 21.17
CA ILE A 512 6.94 -7.18 20.64
C ILE A 512 6.97 -8.69 20.68
N ARG A 513 6.03 -9.26 21.43
CA ARG A 513 5.76 -10.70 21.48
C ARG A 513 4.47 -11.00 20.71
N GLY A 514 4.44 -12.14 20.04
CA GLY A 514 3.22 -12.73 19.50
C GLY A 514 2.70 -13.82 20.43
N TYR A 515 1.41 -13.78 20.74
CA TYR A 515 0.69 -14.74 21.59
C TYR A 515 -0.33 -15.50 20.76
N SER A 516 -0.38 -16.82 20.89
CA SER A 516 -1.46 -17.66 20.38
C SER A 516 -2.39 -18.04 21.53
N PHE A 517 -3.65 -17.62 21.45
CA PHE A 517 -4.69 -18.04 22.40
C PHE A 517 -5.20 -19.47 22.11
N GLU A 518 -5.08 -19.97 20.87
CA GLU A 518 -5.45 -21.36 20.55
C GLU A 518 -4.45 -22.38 21.14
N ASP A 519 -3.17 -22.04 21.13
CA ASP A 519 -2.09 -22.95 21.57
C ASP A 519 -1.59 -22.66 23.00
N LEU A 520 -2.00 -21.53 23.61
CA LEU A 520 -1.40 -20.95 24.82
C LEU A 520 0.14 -20.87 24.75
N THR A 521 0.66 -20.40 23.60
CA THR A 521 2.10 -20.19 23.37
C THR A 521 2.43 -18.74 23.07
N ASP A 522 3.63 -18.31 23.47
CA ASP A 522 4.14 -16.97 23.16
C ASP A 522 5.56 -17.00 22.55
N ARG A 523 5.89 -15.96 21.79
CA ARG A 523 7.15 -15.87 21.04
C ARG A 523 7.63 -14.43 20.90
N ASN A 524 8.90 -14.17 21.20
CA ASN A 524 9.51 -12.87 20.92
C ASN A 524 9.72 -12.70 19.41
N ILE A 525 9.39 -11.52 18.86
CA ILE A 525 9.51 -11.21 17.44
C ILE A 525 10.47 -10.03 17.21
N VAL A 526 10.27 -8.93 17.95
CA VAL A 526 11.09 -7.72 17.87
C VAL A 526 11.59 -7.33 19.27
N GLN A 527 12.84 -6.90 19.37
CA GLN A 527 13.43 -6.29 20.57
C GLN A 527 14.02 -4.93 20.17
N GLU A 528 13.69 -3.89 20.93
CA GLU A 528 14.27 -2.55 20.83
C GLU A 528 15.11 -2.24 22.08
N ASP A 529 15.95 -1.22 21.96
CA ASP A 529 16.77 -0.69 23.08
C ASP A 529 15.97 0.21 24.04
N HIS A 530 14.78 0.66 23.61
CA HIS A 530 14.01 1.75 24.22
C HIS A 530 12.50 1.40 24.21
N PRO A 531 11.67 2.00 25.09
CA PRO A 531 10.24 1.68 25.17
C PRO A 531 9.47 1.91 23.85
N ILE A 532 8.67 0.91 23.46
CA ILE A 532 7.78 0.97 22.31
C ILE A 532 6.44 1.52 22.79
N MET A 533 6.18 2.80 22.52
CA MET A 533 4.98 3.51 23.00
C MET A 533 3.72 3.05 22.26
N SER A 534 3.83 2.88 20.94
CA SER A 534 2.78 2.28 20.11
C SER A 534 3.36 1.61 18.87
N PHE A 535 2.55 0.81 18.17
CA PHE A 535 2.89 0.32 16.84
C PHE A 535 1.67 0.12 15.93
N THR A 536 1.91 0.19 14.61
CA THR A 536 0.92 -0.07 13.55
C THR A 536 1.49 -1.12 12.60
N VAL A 537 0.72 -2.15 12.25
CA VAL A 537 1.15 -3.18 11.29
C VAL A 537 0.54 -2.90 9.91
N SER A 538 1.30 -3.17 8.85
CA SER A 538 0.84 -3.12 7.45
C SER A 538 -0.30 -4.09 7.17
N LYS A 539 -1.16 -3.79 6.18
CA LYS A 539 -2.31 -4.65 5.76
C LYS A 539 -1.92 -6.08 5.38
N ASN A 540 -0.67 -6.32 4.96
CA ASN A 540 -0.16 -7.66 4.62
C ASN A 540 0.47 -8.42 5.80
N GLY A 541 0.48 -7.84 7.01
CA GLY A 541 1.04 -8.45 8.22
C GLY A 541 2.58 -8.53 8.29
N ARG A 542 3.31 -8.09 7.25
CA ARG A 542 4.78 -8.26 7.18
C ARG A 542 5.55 -7.13 7.87
N LEU A 543 5.12 -5.88 7.75
CA LEU A 543 5.84 -4.73 8.27
C LEU A 543 5.18 -4.17 9.54
N ALA A 544 5.99 -3.81 10.53
CA ALA A 544 5.55 -3.08 11.73
C ALA A 544 6.24 -1.72 11.81
N LEU A 545 5.43 -0.68 11.98
CA LEU A 545 5.85 0.69 12.22
C LEU A 545 5.79 0.95 13.73
N LEU A 546 6.92 1.28 14.36
CA LEU A 546 7.06 1.43 15.81
C LEU A 546 7.30 2.88 16.21
N ASN A 547 6.59 3.37 17.22
CA ASN A 547 6.85 4.66 17.86
C ASN A 547 7.71 4.43 19.12
N VAL A 548 9.03 4.56 18.98
CA VAL A 548 10.03 4.28 20.02
C VAL A 548 10.38 5.57 20.77
N ALA A 549 10.24 5.55 22.10
CA ALA A 549 10.52 6.70 22.95
C ALA A 549 11.97 7.21 22.73
N THR A 550 12.11 8.54 22.59
CA THR A 550 13.34 9.28 22.29
C THR A 550 14.10 8.93 21.00
N GLN A 551 13.74 7.86 20.27
CA GLN A 551 14.34 7.51 18.97
C GLN A 551 13.43 7.79 17.76
N GLY A 552 12.13 8.03 17.99
CA GLY A 552 11.17 8.37 16.95
C GLY A 552 10.58 7.13 16.28
N VAL A 553 10.45 7.16 14.96
CA VAL A 553 9.72 6.12 14.21
C VAL A 553 10.69 5.12 13.57
N HIS A 554 10.52 3.84 13.88
CA HIS A 554 11.26 2.72 13.26
C HIS A 554 10.33 1.87 12.40
N LEU A 555 10.85 1.24 11.35
CA LEU A 555 10.13 0.24 10.54
C LEU A 555 10.87 -1.09 10.60
N TRP A 556 10.15 -2.14 11.00
CA TRP A 556 10.63 -3.52 11.08
C TRP A 556 9.94 -4.43 10.07
N ASP A 557 10.66 -5.46 9.65
CA ASP A 557 10.10 -6.65 9.03
C ASP A 557 9.84 -7.70 10.11
N LEU A 558 8.59 -8.10 10.30
CA LEU A 558 8.18 -9.09 11.30
C LEU A 558 8.48 -10.54 10.86
N GLN A 559 8.56 -10.77 9.55
CA GLN A 559 8.84 -12.10 8.99
C GLN A 559 10.34 -12.39 9.05
N ASP A 560 11.15 -11.44 8.61
CA ASP A 560 12.61 -11.55 8.60
C ASP A 560 13.26 -11.15 9.94
N ARG A 561 12.50 -10.45 10.81
CA ARG A 561 12.90 -9.94 12.13
C ARG A 561 14.09 -8.97 12.09
N VAL A 562 14.06 -8.06 11.11
CA VAL A 562 15.13 -7.09 10.87
C VAL A 562 14.55 -5.67 10.85
N LEU A 563 15.27 -4.74 11.49
CA LEU A 563 15.04 -3.30 11.38
C LEU A 563 15.31 -2.86 9.92
N VAL A 564 14.29 -2.37 9.23
CA VAL A 564 14.36 -1.94 7.83
C VAL A 564 14.88 -0.51 7.71
N ARG A 565 14.35 0.43 8.51
CA ARG A 565 14.76 1.85 8.58
C ARG A 565 14.44 2.49 9.93
N LYS A 566 15.15 3.58 10.25
CA LYS A 566 14.75 4.60 11.24
C LYS A 566 14.43 5.90 10.50
N TYR A 567 13.38 6.62 10.92
CA TYR A 567 12.95 7.86 10.28
C TYR A 567 13.31 9.08 11.14
N GLN A 568 13.84 10.11 10.50
CA GLN A 568 14.40 11.28 11.17
C GLN A 568 13.43 12.48 11.11
N GLY A 569 13.57 13.42 12.05
CA GLY A 569 12.86 14.70 12.08
C GLY A 569 11.75 14.81 13.13
N VAL A 570 11.10 13.69 13.49
CA VAL A 570 10.06 13.66 14.52
C VAL A 570 10.61 13.90 15.92
N THR A 571 9.89 14.64 16.77
CA THR A 571 10.16 14.73 18.21
C THR A 571 9.16 13.86 18.98
N GLN A 572 9.68 12.93 19.79
CA GLN A 572 8.89 12.04 20.64
C GLN A 572 9.68 11.75 21.92
N GLY A 573 9.14 12.14 23.08
CA GLY A 573 9.81 12.02 24.38
C GLY A 573 8.92 11.37 25.43
N PHE A 574 7.76 11.95 25.71
CA PHE A 574 6.90 11.57 26.85
C PHE A 574 5.50 11.13 26.43
N TYR A 575 5.00 11.61 25.29
CA TYR A 575 3.63 11.32 24.86
C TYR A 575 3.56 10.09 23.93
N THR A 576 2.47 9.33 24.05
CA THR A 576 2.20 8.21 23.14
C THR A 576 1.72 8.74 21.80
N ILE A 577 2.63 8.77 20.83
CA ILE A 577 2.32 9.13 19.45
C ILE A 577 1.93 7.86 18.68
N HIS A 578 0.84 7.95 17.91
CA HIS A 578 0.35 6.89 17.04
C HIS A 578 0.57 7.26 15.57
N SER A 579 1.59 6.65 14.96
CA SER A 579 1.87 6.78 13.51
C SER A 579 1.07 5.77 12.69
N CYS A 580 0.81 6.08 11.42
CA CYS A 580 0.14 5.18 10.50
C CYS A 580 0.92 4.96 9.19
N LEU A 581 0.71 3.78 8.59
CA LEU A 581 1.03 3.51 7.19
C LEU A 581 -0.08 4.06 6.29
N GLY A 582 0.27 4.55 5.11
CA GLY A 582 -0.63 5.40 4.32
C GLY A 582 -0.38 5.41 2.81
N GLY A 583 -1.34 6.00 2.10
CA GLY A 583 -1.42 5.99 0.64
C GLY A 583 -1.83 4.64 0.05
N HIS A 584 -1.84 4.56 -1.28
CA HIS A 584 -2.42 3.42 -2.01
C HIS A 584 -1.82 2.05 -1.63
N ASN A 585 -0.48 1.94 -1.57
CA ASN A 585 0.24 0.69 -1.34
C ASN A 585 1.06 0.71 -0.03
N GLU A 586 0.63 1.51 0.95
CA GLU A 586 1.35 1.71 2.23
C GLU A 586 2.80 2.20 2.03
N ASP A 587 3.00 2.93 0.92
CA ASP A 587 4.28 3.51 0.52
C ASP A 587 4.62 4.76 1.34
N PHE A 588 3.65 5.38 2.02
CA PHE A 588 3.87 6.51 2.90
C PHE A 588 3.71 6.13 4.37
N ILE A 589 4.41 6.87 5.22
CA ILE A 589 4.33 6.82 6.67
C ILE A 589 3.98 8.23 7.13
N ALA A 590 3.02 8.37 8.04
CA ALA A 590 2.71 9.64 8.68
C ALA A 590 2.74 9.50 10.20
N SER A 591 3.29 10.51 10.89
CA SER A 591 3.37 10.57 12.35
C SER A 591 3.00 11.96 12.84
N GLY A 592 2.38 12.02 14.01
CA GLY A 592 2.38 13.22 14.83
C GLY A 592 3.78 13.47 15.42
N SER A 593 3.91 14.56 16.17
CA SER A 593 5.17 15.02 16.75
C SER A 593 4.89 15.93 17.94
N GLU A 594 5.79 15.96 18.92
CA GLU A 594 5.68 16.85 20.08
C GLU A 594 5.90 18.32 19.68
N ASP A 595 6.60 18.60 18.57
CA ASP A 595 6.80 19.95 17.99
C ASP A 595 5.58 20.52 17.23
N HIS A 596 4.40 19.92 17.41
CA HIS A 596 3.10 20.38 16.90
C HIS A 596 2.92 20.22 15.38
N LYS A 597 3.76 19.40 14.73
CA LYS A 597 3.67 19.08 13.30
C LYS A 597 3.16 17.67 13.03
N VAL A 598 2.72 17.44 11.79
CA VAL A 598 2.65 16.11 11.19
C VAL A 598 3.83 15.94 10.24
N TYR A 599 4.60 14.87 10.39
CA TYR A 599 5.67 14.49 9.46
C TYR A 599 5.18 13.37 8.54
N ILE A 600 5.52 13.46 7.26
CA ILE A 600 5.28 12.41 6.26
C ILE A 600 6.59 12.00 5.59
N TRP A 601 6.85 10.70 5.54
CA TRP A 601 7.97 10.09 4.83
C TRP A 601 7.44 9.15 3.74
N HIS A 602 8.19 9.01 2.65
CA HIS A 602 8.05 7.81 1.81
C HIS A 602 8.83 6.68 2.47
N ARG A 603 8.26 5.48 2.59
CA ARG A 603 8.87 4.25 3.14
C ARG A 603 10.32 3.96 2.69
N ARG A 604 10.74 4.46 1.51
CA ARG A 604 12.12 4.35 0.97
C ARG A 604 13.13 5.41 1.45
N SER A 605 12.68 6.50 2.08
CA SER A 605 13.48 7.67 2.50
C SER A 605 13.47 7.83 4.02
N GLU A 606 14.64 7.99 4.62
CA GLU A 606 14.79 8.24 6.07
C GLU A 606 14.44 9.69 6.46
N LEU A 607 14.57 10.62 5.51
CA LEU A 607 14.20 12.03 5.66
C LEU A 607 12.74 12.27 5.21
N PRO A 608 12.01 13.20 5.87
CA PRO A 608 10.62 13.48 5.55
C PRO A 608 10.48 14.14 4.16
N ILE A 609 9.40 13.79 3.46
CA ILE A 609 9.02 14.40 2.17
C ILE A 609 8.08 15.60 2.36
N ALA A 610 7.42 15.69 3.51
CA ALA A 610 6.61 16.84 3.90
C ALA A 610 6.58 16.99 5.43
N GLU A 611 6.72 18.23 5.89
CA GLU A 611 6.31 18.67 7.22
C GLU A 611 5.01 19.46 7.06
N LEU A 612 3.99 19.15 7.86
CA LEU A 612 2.70 19.84 7.86
C LEU A 612 2.56 20.62 9.17
N THR A 613 2.40 21.93 9.05
CA THR A 613 2.31 22.88 10.16
C THR A 613 0.88 23.39 10.32
N GLY A 614 0.44 23.60 11.56
CA GLY A 614 -0.85 24.26 11.82
C GLY A 614 -1.50 23.90 13.16
N HIS A 615 -1.21 22.73 13.73
CA HIS A 615 -1.55 22.49 15.13
C HIS A 615 -0.73 23.41 16.04
N THR A 616 -1.28 23.74 17.20
CA THR A 616 -0.68 24.65 18.19
C THR A 616 -0.18 23.92 19.43
N ARG A 617 -0.33 22.59 19.47
CA ARG A 617 0.18 21.68 20.50
C ARG A 617 0.60 20.34 19.87
N THR A 618 1.20 19.49 20.70
CA THR A 618 1.41 18.04 20.53
C THR A 618 0.38 17.36 19.62
N VAL A 619 0.85 16.62 18.61
CA VAL A 619 -0.01 15.83 17.71
C VAL A 619 0.09 14.36 18.12
N ASN A 620 -0.96 13.84 18.74
CA ASN A 620 -0.97 12.53 19.39
C ASN A 620 -1.22 11.39 18.41
N CYS A 621 -2.07 11.61 17.40
CA CYS A 621 -2.51 10.54 16.51
C CYS A 621 -2.67 11.05 15.08
N VAL A 622 -2.27 10.22 14.12
CA VAL A 622 -2.45 10.47 12.69
C VAL A 622 -3.05 9.22 12.03
N SER A 623 -4.08 9.41 11.22
CA SER A 623 -4.80 8.33 10.53
C SER A 623 -4.99 8.65 9.05
N TRP A 624 -4.51 7.77 8.18
CA TRP A 624 -4.69 7.88 6.73
C TRP A 624 -5.98 7.18 6.30
N ASN A 625 -6.76 7.77 5.39
CA ASN A 625 -7.97 7.12 4.88
C ASN A 625 -7.60 5.91 3.99
N PRO A 626 -8.11 4.69 4.27
CA PRO A 626 -7.70 3.48 3.55
C PRO A 626 -8.26 3.38 2.13
N VAL A 627 -9.32 4.12 1.79
CA VAL A 627 -9.99 4.07 0.49
C VAL A 627 -9.65 5.28 -0.39
N LEU A 628 -9.57 6.48 0.21
CA LEU A 628 -9.17 7.76 -0.40
C LEU A 628 -7.71 8.10 -0.06
N PRO A 629 -6.72 7.78 -0.91
CA PRO A 629 -5.31 7.99 -0.56
C PRO A 629 -4.93 9.46 -0.42
N GLY A 630 -5.73 10.38 -0.97
CA GLY A 630 -5.53 11.83 -0.85
C GLY A 630 -5.98 12.44 0.48
N LEU A 631 -6.51 11.66 1.43
CA LEU A 631 -7.11 12.16 2.67
C LEU A 631 -6.41 11.61 3.93
N LEU A 632 -6.03 12.51 4.84
CA LEU A 632 -5.29 12.22 6.07
C LEU A 632 -5.88 13.05 7.23
N ALA A 633 -5.96 12.50 8.43
CA ALA A 633 -6.45 13.19 9.63
C ALA A 633 -5.38 13.20 10.72
N SER A 634 -5.30 14.27 11.50
CA SER A 634 -4.45 14.36 12.70
C SER A 634 -5.20 14.94 13.90
N ALA A 635 -5.00 14.36 15.08
CA ALA A 635 -5.58 14.80 16.34
C ALA A 635 -4.51 15.37 17.29
N SER A 636 -4.86 16.43 18.03
CA SER A 636 -3.93 17.19 18.86
C SER A 636 -4.52 17.60 20.21
N ASP A 637 -3.64 17.82 21.17
CA ASP A 637 -3.94 18.48 22.45
C ASP A 637 -4.50 19.90 22.30
N ASP A 638 -4.44 20.52 21.11
CA ASP A 638 -5.08 21.83 20.85
C ASP A 638 -6.60 21.78 20.71
N GLY A 639 -7.21 20.60 20.91
CA GLY A 639 -8.65 20.38 20.84
C GLY A 639 -9.19 20.27 19.42
N THR A 640 -8.32 20.37 18.41
CA THR A 640 -8.72 20.29 17.00
C THR A 640 -8.33 18.97 16.35
N VAL A 641 -9.09 18.58 15.33
CA VAL A 641 -8.71 17.52 14.39
C VAL A 641 -8.57 18.16 13.01
N ARG A 642 -7.36 18.11 12.45
CA ARG A 642 -7.07 18.66 11.12
C ARG A 642 -7.21 17.58 10.06
N ILE A 643 -7.92 17.91 8.99
CA ILE A 643 -8.07 17.08 7.81
C ILE A 643 -7.17 17.67 6.71
N TRP A 644 -6.25 16.86 6.22
CA TRP A 644 -5.25 17.21 5.23
C TRP A 644 -5.60 16.56 3.89
N GLY A 645 -5.49 17.35 2.83
CA GLY A 645 -5.78 16.93 1.47
C GLY A 645 -4.85 17.57 0.43
N PRO A 646 -5.10 17.33 -0.87
CA PRO A 646 -4.42 18.05 -1.94
C PRO A 646 -4.61 19.57 -1.80
N ALA A 647 -3.84 20.35 -2.55
CA ALA A 647 -4.05 21.79 -2.64
C ALA A 647 -5.51 22.06 -3.08
N PRO A 648 -6.23 23.00 -2.45
CA PRO A 648 -7.55 23.39 -2.92
C PRO A 648 -7.46 23.89 -4.36
N PHE A 649 -8.47 23.57 -5.17
CA PHE A 649 -8.63 24.15 -6.50
C PHE A 649 -8.96 25.63 -6.34
N LEU A 650 -7.93 26.48 -6.36
CA LEU A 650 -8.09 27.90 -6.56
C LEU A 650 -8.49 28.12 -8.02
N ASP A 651 -9.72 28.54 -8.26
CA ASP A 651 -10.16 28.99 -9.57
C ASP A 651 -9.25 30.12 -10.05
N VAL A 652 -8.65 29.95 -11.23
CA VAL A 652 -7.71 30.90 -11.83
C VAL A 652 -8.50 32.02 -12.52
N GLN A 653 -9.30 32.75 -11.72
CA GLN A 653 -10.02 33.95 -12.10
C GLN A 653 -9.68 35.16 -11.21
N ASN A 654 -9.13 34.93 -10.01
CA ASN A 654 -8.65 36.01 -9.11
C ASN A 654 -7.12 36.22 -9.13
N ALA A 655 -6.39 35.49 -9.98
CA ALA A 655 -4.93 35.57 -10.06
C ALA A 655 -4.42 36.80 -10.86
N GLU A 656 -5.23 37.38 -11.74
CA GLU A 656 -4.86 38.58 -12.51
C GLU A 656 -5.03 39.88 -11.72
N GLY A 657 -5.77 39.86 -10.60
CA GLY A 657 -6.07 41.06 -9.80
C GLY A 657 -5.06 41.42 -8.70
N LEU A 658 -3.95 40.69 -8.57
CA LEU A 658 -3.00 40.84 -7.44
C LEU A 658 -1.52 41.00 -7.82
N ASN A 659 -1.18 40.95 -9.11
CA ASN A 659 0.22 41.06 -9.57
C ASN A 659 0.71 42.50 -9.81
N GLU A 660 -0.14 43.53 -9.73
CA GLU A 660 0.26 44.93 -10.00
C GLU A 660 0.77 45.71 -8.77
N CYS A 661 0.65 45.19 -7.55
CA CYS A 661 0.93 45.93 -6.31
C CYS A 661 2.27 45.59 -5.61
N CYS A 662 3.21 44.94 -6.29
CA CYS A 662 4.54 44.59 -5.73
C CYS A 662 5.68 44.87 -6.73
N SER A 663 5.67 46.06 -7.37
CA SER A 663 6.70 46.46 -8.35
C SER A 663 7.12 47.95 -8.27
N MET A 664 7.01 48.58 -7.10
CA MET A 664 7.67 49.87 -6.81
C MET A 664 8.11 49.94 -5.33
N ASP A 665 9.38 49.69 -5.08
CA ASP A 665 10.32 50.70 -4.57
C ASP A 665 11.77 50.17 -4.72
N SER A 666 12.78 51.02 -4.52
CA SER A 666 14.20 50.78 -4.89
C SER A 666 15.15 50.69 -3.70
#